data_AF-B4D1R0-F1
#
_entry.id   AF-B4D1R0-F1
#
_cell.length_a   1.000
_cell.length_b   1.000
_cell.length_c   1.000
_cell.angle_alpha   90.00
_cell.angle_beta   90.00
_cell.angle_gamma   90.00
#
_symmetry.space_group_name_H-M   'P 1'
#
loop_
_entity.id
_entity.type
_entity.pdbx_description
1 polymer ?
#
loop_
_entity_poly.entity_id
_entity_poly.type
_entity_poly.pdbx_seq_one_letter_code
_entity_poly.pdbx_strand_id
1 'polypeptide(L)'
;MPLKTPSQVSTIAEYKKLIQADARNLTATGSKFHYFKKFTLGDKTTGPAFFLGTIDSTLLGTITKQGTGLAMGQATINDNDEITLEVASGDVAYGGLSKALKGWGVTRVLHIPPGAEGEESSSEEVDLSKTVLPKLPPTPQRQRGALNPGNRVGPNPGVQPTVRPTQPGAQGPTTGPRPMPPGPGIRPTPQGPGLKPIPTRSPIGQRQVPIRPPGTGQTGQPGQTAPNPQAQGGTQPTPKTTPPNVTAPKPGPGQTPTRPTNLPPLPATPKKVFDDRLKVLKPLYEKAAQGAIGGTLTPIYNGMLVKAKANDFAGALADAGKLEVAMNKAEFAEKKGVKQTRRAAKLVDTFTAMKKNVFPAGTSDALSKDKSLVAGKHFKSFLAAQKVCETTRDAKTLGDLEKAADEYREHFEKDFNDREKKKPENLRKLALCDSALKSARQYRMITEHEKLGPLPWDEEKEEKAAELYAQTLFEQEDGKMAAPNADAGVIGSWWVEKTVADADSGNKQMKKTFIFKPSDAETRVNGFPRGGSAAREIMGKAISDQVSAMTGLDFGTPETELITVNGASLKGTNGKPGKPWPRTGSIQHFAKSDGEMRKADPAALKLIPDEEVQKLAVLDLIQLNMDRHDGNFMIGDDGKGGKRLTPIDHGLVMPSRDGLGARRARLGRPAHALSRMPGADKKLSPEMVEKIKQIDPDEIIAALKKKQAAMAKLHPGATMAAGVTDENYKLMKRSIQFLKKASTELTLAEIQDAYVVSLEKIFDSADNQMDSGFDDAIQVAKARTPLHAEADKILDDFDKNQAIFEGLGWGLSFGLNYTNWQRWVMMNPEKTVKILKNKTVNPAVQATIQKLQAEIQRLDPTVDPKTLVAPSPALDKQVDFLKKKQQAALLAKAKTLGVDKPSEFRDLPLMEAYEGMGGAANLQGMDSTAHKLPLKDQVELMAKIEFQRMGGEKEMNRILPQLPGNVGKTIIEQAEALRFWKEYEKRGGNREYERLGCNEDVTGLRERIAIMEAASEISAIN
;
A
#
# COMPACT_ATOMS: atom_id res chain seq x y z
N MET A 1 13.40 -12.43 29.04
CA MET A 1 14.26 -12.30 30.24
C MET A 1 15.01 -13.61 30.44
N PRO A 2 16.20 -13.65 31.08
CA PRO A 2 16.87 -14.90 31.37
C PRO A 2 16.14 -15.65 32.48
N LEU A 3 15.36 -16.68 32.11
CA LEU A 3 14.84 -17.65 33.07
C LEU A 3 16.04 -18.31 33.77
N LYS A 4 16.11 -18.17 35.10
CA LYS A 4 17.11 -18.87 35.92
C LYS A 4 17.02 -20.37 35.66
N THR A 5 18.16 -21.05 35.55
CA THR A 5 18.20 -22.48 35.23
C THR A 5 17.54 -23.30 36.36
N PRO A 6 17.08 -24.53 36.10
CA PRO A 6 16.50 -25.39 37.15
C PRO A 6 17.44 -25.66 38.34
N SER A 7 18.76 -25.46 38.17
CA SER A 7 19.78 -25.50 39.23
C SER A 7 19.84 -24.25 40.12
N GLN A 8 19.06 -23.21 39.82
CA GLN A 8 19.05 -21.90 40.50
C GLN A 8 17.71 -21.61 41.20
N VAL A 9 16.83 -22.61 41.32
CA VAL A 9 15.51 -22.51 41.96
C VAL A 9 15.30 -23.78 42.79
N SER A 10 14.98 -23.65 44.07
CA SER A 10 15.04 -24.76 45.03
C SER A 10 13.85 -25.73 44.93
N THR A 11 12.69 -25.25 44.47
CA THR A 11 11.46 -26.06 44.37
C THR A 11 10.62 -25.69 43.15
N ILE A 12 9.78 -26.65 42.71
CA ILE A 12 8.78 -26.44 41.65
C ILE A 12 7.75 -25.38 42.07
N ALA A 13 7.45 -25.23 43.37
CA ALA A 13 6.53 -24.21 43.88
C ALA A 13 7.12 -22.79 43.77
N GLU A 14 8.42 -22.64 44.03
CA GLU A 14 9.17 -21.39 43.86
C GLU A 14 9.28 -21.00 42.38
N TYR A 15 9.55 -21.97 41.49
CA TYR A 15 9.54 -21.76 40.04
C TYR A 15 8.16 -21.32 39.52
N LYS A 16 7.07 -21.91 40.03
CA LYS A 16 5.70 -21.49 39.70
C LYS A 16 5.40 -20.06 40.16
N LYS A 17 5.83 -19.66 41.37
CA LYS A 17 5.68 -18.27 41.85
C LYS A 17 6.44 -17.27 40.97
N LEU A 18 7.64 -17.61 40.51
CA LEU A 18 8.42 -16.76 39.61
C LEU A 18 7.71 -16.59 38.25
N ILE A 19 7.24 -17.67 37.63
CA ILE A 19 6.45 -17.59 36.39
C ILE A 19 5.18 -16.75 36.57
N GLN A 20 4.49 -16.86 37.71
CA GLN A 20 3.29 -16.05 38.00
C GLN A 20 3.62 -14.57 38.24
N ALA A 21 4.78 -14.25 38.81
CA ALA A 21 5.24 -12.87 38.95
C ALA A 21 5.64 -12.27 37.59
N ASP A 22 6.39 -13.01 36.77
CA ASP A 22 6.80 -12.57 35.44
C ASP A 22 5.61 -12.46 34.47
N ALA A 23 4.61 -13.35 34.57
CA ALA A 23 3.36 -13.24 33.81
C ALA A 23 2.57 -11.96 34.16
N ARG A 24 2.53 -11.56 35.43
CA ARG A 24 1.92 -10.29 35.89
C ARG A 24 2.74 -9.05 35.50
N ASN A 25 3.99 -9.23 35.08
CA ASN A 25 4.80 -8.16 34.47
C ASN A 25 4.65 -8.11 32.94
N LEU A 26 3.92 -9.05 32.31
CA LEU A 26 3.66 -9.09 30.86
C LEU A 26 2.32 -8.44 30.45
N THR A 27 1.46 -8.09 31.42
CA THR A 27 0.17 -7.40 31.18
C THR A 27 0.38 -5.92 30.81
N ALA A 28 0.85 -5.67 29.59
CA ALA A 28 0.88 -4.35 28.96
C ALA A 28 1.02 -4.39 27.44
N THR A 29 1.76 -5.36 26.88
CA THR A 29 2.08 -5.41 25.44
C THR A 29 2.05 -6.83 24.88
N GLY A 30 1.35 -7.01 23.75
CA GLY A 30 1.10 -8.31 23.12
C GLY A 30 2.40 -9.02 22.75
N SER A 31 2.83 -9.95 23.61
CA SER A 31 4.19 -10.46 23.59
C SER A 31 4.32 -11.61 22.60
N LYS A 32 5.42 -11.61 21.83
CA LYS A 32 5.75 -12.73 20.94
C LYS A 32 5.94 -13.99 21.77
N PHE A 33 5.47 -15.13 21.27
CA PHE A 33 5.81 -16.44 21.83
C PHE A 33 6.53 -17.33 20.81
N HIS A 34 7.34 -18.24 21.34
CA HIS A 34 7.98 -19.32 20.57
C HIS A 34 7.71 -20.64 21.28
N TYR A 35 7.04 -21.59 20.61
CA TYR A 35 6.80 -22.94 21.12
C TYR A 35 7.64 -23.97 20.39
N PHE A 36 8.27 -24.87 21.15
CA PHE A 36 9.06 -25.99 20.66
C PHE A 36 8.48 -27.29 21.24
N LYS A 37 7.97 -28.18 20.38
CA LYS A 37 7.40 -29.48 20.78
C LYS A 37 8.41 -30.43 21.46
N LYS A 38 9.68 -30.28 21.11
CA LYS A 38 10.89 -30.84 21.73
C LYS A 38 12.03 -29.86 21.47
N PHE A 39 12.99 -29.78 22.38
CA PHE A 39 14.24 -29.05 22.15
C PHE A 39 15.39 -29.71 22.88
N THR A 40 16.61 -29.42 22.44
CA THR A 40 17.83 -29.79 23.16
C THR A 40 18.47 -28.51 23.69
N LEU A 41 18.96 -28.54 24.93
CA LEU A 41 19.76 -27.48 25.53
C LEU A 41 21.06 -28.10 26.06
N GLY A 42 22.15 -27.87 25.34
CA GLY A 42 23.39 -28.63 25.55
C GLY A 42 23.22 -30.10 25.16
N ASP A 43 23.59 -31.01 26.06
CA ASP A 43 23.54 -32.47 25.87
C ASP A 43 22.15 -33.09 26.13
N LYS A 44 21.19 -32.31 26.63
CA LYS A 44 19.92 -32.84 27.18
C LYS A 44 18.71 -32.48 26.34
N THR A 45 18.16 -33.49 25.67
CA THR A 45 16.83 -33.43 25.05
C THR A 45 15.77 -33.26 26.13
N THR A 46 15.10 -32.12 26.14
CA THR A 46 14.08 -31.74 27.10
C THR A 46 12.68 -31.75 26.45
N GLY A 47 11.64 -31.65 27.29
CA GLY A 47 10.24 -31.75 26.87
C GLY A 47 9.77 -30.57 26.00
N PRO A 48 8.45 -30.37 25.84
CA PRO A 48 7.95 -29.17 25.19
C PRO A 48 8.32 -27.92 25.98
N ALA A 49 8.71 -26.84 25.29
CA ALA A 49 8.97 -25.53 25.89
C ALA A 49 8.18 -24.42 25.18
N PHE A 50 7.80 -23.43 25.96
CA PHE A 50 7.08 -22.23 25.52
C PHE A 50 7.79 -21.02 26.10
N PHE A 51 8.30 -20.16 25.24
CA PHE A 51 9.02 -18.94 25.61
C PHE A 51 8.16 -17.72 25.31
N LEU A 52 8.14 -16.75 26.22
CA LEU A 52 7.47 -15.46 26.08
C LEU A 52 8.50 -14.33 25.95
N GLY A 53 8.21 -13.39 25.05
CA GLY A 53 9.13 -12.35 24.61
C GLY A 53 10.00 -12.78 23.43
N THR A 54 10.75 -11.81 22.88
CA THR A 54 11.67 -12.05 21.76
C THR A 54 12.85 -12.95 22.20
N ILE A 55 13.02 -14.10 21.56
CA ILE A 55 14.26 -14.89 21.67
C ILE A 55 15.34 -14.23 20.79
N ASP A 56 16.51 -13.96 21.38
CA ASP A 56 17.70 -13.53 20.62
C ASP A 56 18.25 -14.65 19.73
N SER A 57 18.81 -14.31 18.57
CA SER A 57 19.31 -15.30 17.60
C SER A 57 20.38 -16.23 18.17
N THR A 58 21.19 -15.77 19.13
CA THR A 58 22.20 -16.58 19.82
C THR A 58 21.54 -17.69 20.65
N LEU A 59 20.48 -17.34 21.39
CA LEU A 59 19.70 -18.31 22.16
C LEU A 59 18.92 -19.24 21.22
N LEU A 60 18.40 -18.72 20.10
CA LEU A 60 17.73 -19.52 19.07
C LEU A 60 18.67 -20.55 18.42
N GLY A 61 19.95 -20.19 18.20
CA GLY A 61 20.99 -21.11 17.71
C GLY A 61 21.42 -22.14 18.76
N THR A 62 21.40 -21.77 20.05
CA THR A 62 21.69 -22.69 21.17
C THR A 62 20.59 -23.76 21.34
N ILE A 63 19.35 -23.44 20.95
CA ILE A 63 18.18 -24.35 21.03
C ILE A 63 18.18 -25.27 19.79
N THR A 64 18.79 -26.45 19.91
CA THR A 64 18.89 -27.41 18.80
C THR A 64 17.51 -28.01 18.47
N LYS A 65 17.07 -27.88 17.21
CA LYS A 65 15.75 -28.33 16.77
C LYS A 65 15.72 -29.84 16.48
N GLN A 66 15.09 -30.63 17.37
CA GLN A 66 14.71 -32.02 17.08
C GLN A 66 13.18 -32.19 16.93
N GLY A 67 12.65 -31.76 15.77
CA GLY A 67 11.30 -32.12 15.34
C GLY A 67 10.51 -31.00 14.62
N THR A 68 9.51 -31.42 13.85
CA THR A 68 8.59 -30.58 13.05
C THR A 68 7.53 -29.90 13.93
N GLY A 69 7.99 -29.06 14.87
CA GLY A 69 7.11 -28.53 15.93
C GLY A 69 7.51 -27.17 16.47
N LEU A 70 7.81 -26.23 15.58
CA LEU A 70 7.89 -24.80 15.89
C LEU A 70 6.52 -24.15 15.65
N ALA A 71 6.04 -23.36 16.61
CA ALA A 71 4.98 -22.38 16.40
C ALA A 71 5.41 -21.01 16.92
N MET A 72 5.06 -19.96 16.18
CA MET A 72 5.36 -18.57 16.53
C MET A 72 4.08 -17.73 16.40
N GLY A 73 3.90 -16.76 17.30
CA GLY A 73 2.68 -15.97 17.37
C GLY A 73 2.73 -14.87 18.42
N GLN A 74 1.58 -14.27 18.71
CA GLN A 74 1.40 -13.38 19.86
C GLN A 74 0.55 -14.05 20.94
N ALA A 75 0.92 -13.77 22.20
CA ALA A 75 0.17 -14.16 23.38
C ALA A 75 -0.36 -12.90 24.08
N THR A 76 -1.63 -12.94 24.45
CA THR A 76 -2.27 -11.95 25.32
C THR A 76 -2.90 -12.65 26.51
N ILE A 77 -2.92 -11.95 27.65
CA ILE A 77 -3.63 -12.37 28.87
C ILE A 77 -4.74 -11.34 29.08
N ASN A 78 -5.97 -11.78 29.32
CA ASN A 78 -7.09 -10.89 29.63
C ASN A 78 -7.24 -10.69 31.15
N ASP A 79 -8.17 -9.83 31.56
CA ASP A 79 -8.42 -9.49 32.97
C ASP A 79 -8.92 -10.69 33.83
N ASN A 80 -9.19 -11.84 33.20
CA ASN A 80 -9.62 -13.09 33.85
C ASN A 80 -8.47 -14.15 33.95
N ASP A 81 -7.21 -13.74 33.77
CA ASP A 81 -6.03 -14.62 33.67
C ASP A 81 -6.08 -15.65 32.49
N GLU A 82 -6.99 -15.49 31.51
CA GLU A 82 -7.09 -16.39 30.34
C GLU A 82 -6.04 -16.04 29.28
N ILE A 83 -5.38 -17.05 28.70
CA ILE A 83 -4.34 -16.85 27.67
C ILE A 83 -4.92 -17.10 26.28
N THR A 84 -4.91 -16.05 25.44
CA THR A 84 -5.26 -16.12 24.03
C THR A 84 -3.99 -16.19 23.17
N LEU A 85 -3.97 -17.09 22.19
CA LEU A 85 -2.83 -17.31 21.29
C LEU A 85 -3.23 -17.14 19.82
N GLU A 86 -2.69 -16.11 19.19
CA GLU A 86 -2.75 -15.92 17.73
C GLU A 86 -1.51 -16.56 17.09
N VAL A 87 -1.71 -17.58 16.26
CA VAL A 87 -0.60 -18.35 15.65
C VAL A 87 -0.25 -17.80 14.27
N ALA A 88 0.86 -17.07 14.19
CA ALA A 88 1.33 -16.45 12.95
C ALA A 88 1.98 -17.46 11.96
N SER A 89 2.56 -18.56 12.45
CA SER A 89 3.06 -19.67 11.63
C SER A 89 3.44 -20.92 12.46
N GLY A 90 3.33 -22.12 11.85
CA GLY A 90 3.89 -23.36 12.40
C GLY A 90 3.14 -24.65 12.02
N ASP A 91 3.86 -25.78 11.98
CA ASP A 91 3.30 -27.14 11.72
C ASP A 91 2.64 -27.79 12.95
N VAL A 92 2.48 -27.04 14.05
CA VAL A 92 2.01 -27.57 15.32
C VAL A 92 0.49 -27.70 15.31
N ALA A 93 -0.02 -28.93 15.20
CA ALA A 93 -1.43 -29.22 15.44
C ALA A 93 -1.87 -28.68 16.82
N TYR A 94 -2.82 -27.72 16.82
CA TYR A 94 -3.19 -26.90 17.98
C TYR A 94 -3.48 -27.69 19.26
N GLY A 95 -4.13 -28.85 19.15
CA GLY A 95 -4.43 -29.73 20.29
C GLY A 95 -3.19 -30.17 21.08
N GLY A 96 -2.02 -30.25 20.45
CA GLY A 96 -0.75 -30.54 21.13
C GLY A 96 -0.25 -29.37 22.00
N LEU A 97 -0.40 -28.14 21.51
CA LEU A 97 -0.06 -26.92 22.25
C LEU A 97 -1.05 -26.68 23.42
N SER A 98 -2.36 -26.77 23.13
CA SER A 98 -3.41 -26.63 24.14
C SER A 98 -3.28 -27.65 25.27
N LYS A 99 -2.94 -28.92 24.95
CA LYS A 99 -2.70 -29.97 25.96
C LYS A 99 -1.46 -29.71 26.82
N ALA A 100 -0.38 -29.16 26.25
CA ALA A 100 0.82 -28.80 27.01
C ALA A 100 0.55 -27.66 28.01
N LEU A 101 -0.10 -26.59 27.55
CA LEU A 101 -0.45 -25.42 28.37
C LEU A 101 -1.40 -25.79 29.52
N LYS A 102 -2.44 -26.59 29.25
CA LYS A 102 -3.34 -27.14 30.28
C LYS A 102 -2.58 -28.00 31.30
N GLY A 103 -1.58 -28.77 30.84
CA GLY A 103 -0.68 -29.53 31.71
C GLY A 103 0.20 -28.69 32.64
N TRP A 104 0.36 -27.39 32.36
CA TRP A 104 1.05 -26.43 33.25
C TRP A 104 0.12 -25.62 34.14
N GLY A 105 -1.20 -25.82 34.04
CA GLY A 105 -2.22 -25.15 34.85
C GLY A 105 -2.92 -23.98 34.17
N VAL A 106 -2.72 -23.75 32.87
CA VAL A 106 -3.49 -22.76 32.10
C VAL A 106 -4.92 -23.28 31.93
N THR A 107 -5.88 -22.62 32.58
CA THR A 107 -7.29 -23.06 32.67
C THR A 107 -8.01 -23.04 31.32
N ARG A 108 -7.81 -21.97 30.53
CA ARG A 108 -8.35 -21.79 29.18
C ARG A 108 -7.27 -21.33 28.21
N VAL A 109 -7.34 -21.86 27.00
CA VAL A 109 -6.49 -21.44 25.87
C VAL A 109 -7.42 -21.21 24.68
N LEU A 110 -7.46 -19.97 24.19
CA LEU A 110 -8.24 -19.58 23.01
C LEU A 110 -7.33 -19.59 21.78
N HIS A 111 -7.85 -20.12 20.67
CA HIS A 111 -7.16 -20.14 19.38
C HIS A 111 -7.84 -19.15 18.44
N ILE A 112 -7.08 -18.20 17.90
CA ILE A 112 -7.52 -17.40 16.78
C ILE A 112 -6.68 -17.84 15.57
N PRO A 113 -7.23 -18.69 14.67
CA PRO A 113 -6.54 -19.06 13.45
C PRO A 113 -6.51 -17.86 12.49
N PRO A 114 -5.42 -17.65 11.73
CA PRO A 114 -5.30 -16.52 10.81
C PRO A 114 -6.34 -16.60 9.68
N GLY A 115 -7.46 -15.89 9.86
CA GLY A 115 -8.54 -15.80 8.88
C GLY A 115 -9.92 -16.35 9.30
N ALA A 116 -10.16 -16.65 10.58
CA ALA A 116 -11.52 -16.96 11.07
C ALA A 116 -11.94 -16.12 12.28
N GLU A 117 -12.48 -14.93 12.00
CA GLU A 117 -13.47 -14.28 12.87
C GLU A 117 -14.80 -14.31 12.10
N GLY A 118 -15.76 -15.10 12.57
CA GLY A 118 -16.96 -15.40 11.75
C GLY A 118 -17.86 -16.54 12.23
N GLU A 119 -17.87 -16.87 13.52
CA GLU A 119 -18.92 -17.70 14.13
C GLU A 119 -19.05 -17.33 15.62
N GLU A 120 -20.29 -17.24 16.12
CA GLU A 120 -20.59 -16.78 17.48
C GLU A 120 -20.35 -17.91 18.50
N SER A 121 -19.61 -17.63 19.57
CA SER A 121 -19.59 -18.49 20.76
C SER A 121 -20.60 -17.99 21.79
N SER A 122 -21.75 -18.64 21.91
CA SER A 122 -22.76 -18.32 22.92
C SER A 122 -22.21 -18.59 24.33
N SER A 123 -22.09 -17.52 25.13
CA SER A 123 -21.69 -17.61 26.54
C SER A 123 -22.89 -17.97 27.41
N GLU A 124 -22.98 -19.24 27.83
CA GLU A 124 -23.83 -19.58 28.99
C GLU A 124 -23.23 -18.97 30.26
N GLU A 125 -24.04 -18.16 30.95
CA GLU A 125 -23.66 -17.44 32.16
C GLU A 125 -23.87 -18.33 33.39
N VAL A 126 -22.78 -18.78 34.01
CA VAL A 126 -22.82 -19.64 35.21
C VAL A 126 -22.76 -18.78 36.47
N ASP A 127 -23.94 -18.49 37.03
CA ASP A 127 -24.08 -17.83 38.33
C ASP A 127 -23.52 -18.70 39.48
N LEU A 128 -22.38 -18.28 40.05
CA LEU A 128 -21.72 -18.95 41.18
C LEU A 128 -22.17 -18.40 42.56
N SER A 129 -23.28 -17.65 42.66
CA SER A 129 -23.69 -16.93 43.87
C SER A 129 -24.76 -17.61 44.78
N LYS A 130 -24.74 -18.94 44.98
CA LYS A 130 -25.54 -19.60 46.05
C LYS A 130 -24.90 -20.85 46.67
N THR A 131 -24.35 -20.73 47.90
CA THR A 131 -24.11 -21.90 48.78
C THR A 131 -24.25 -21.60 50.29
N VAL A 132 -25.34 -20.96 50.73
CA VAL A 132 -25.75 -20.99 52.16
C VAL A 132 -27.27 -21.15 52.28
N LEU A 133 -27.69 -22.05 53.17
CA LEU A 133 -29.05 -22.31 53.65
C LEU A 133 -28.97 -22.63 55.16
N PRO A 134 -30.08 -22.61 55.94
CA PRO A 134 -31.45 -22.17 55.64
C PRO A 134 -32.05 -21.21 56.70
N LYS A 135 -33.23 -20.63 56.40
CA LYS A 135 -34.38 -20.54 57.34
C LYS A 135 -35.68 -20.16 56.62
N LEU A 136 -36.81 -20.62 57.18
CA LEU A 136 -38.22 -20.44 56.77
C LEU A 136 -38.99 -19.81 57.96
N PRO A 137 -40.28 -19.42 57.86
CA PRO A 137 -41.17 -19.01 56.73
C PRO A 137 -41.67 -17.54 57.01
N PRO A 138 -42.87 -17.00 56.60
CA PRO A 138 -43.96 -17.50 55.74
C PRO A 138 -44.53 -16.52 54.67
N THR A 139 -45.55 -17.00 53.95
CA THR A 139 -46.39 -16.32 52.94
C THR A 139 -47.23 -15.15 53.49
N PRO A 140 -47.72 -14.22 52.63
CA PRO A 140 -49.17 -14.27 52.34
C PRO A 140 -49.65 -13.82 50.92
N GLN A 141 -50.71 -14.52 50.48
CA GLN A 141 -51.96 -14.04 49.84
C GLN A 141 -52.06 -13.29 48.48
N ARG A 142 -53.18 -13.64 47.82
CA ARG A 142 -53.76 -13.15 46.55
C ARG A 142 -54.44 -11.79 46.63
N GLN A 143 -54.56 -11.11 45.48
CA GLN A 143 -55.79 -10.53 44.87
C GLN A 143 -55.57 -10.46 43.34
N ARG A 144 -56.49 -10.64 42.38
CA ARG A 144 -57.97 -10.84 42.25
C ARG A 144 -58.91 -9.61 42.24
N GLY A 145 -59.10 -9.03 41.04
CA GLY A 145 -60.40 -8.61 40.48
C GLY A 145 -60.47 -9.04 38.99
N ALA A 146 -61.58 -9.43 38.33
CA ALA A 146 -63.04 -9.19 38.48
C ALA A 146 -63.49 -7.77 38.06
N LEU A 147 -64.63 -7.52 37.38
CA LEU A 147 -65.73 -8.30 36.70
C LEU A 147 -66.54 -7.27 35.85
N ASN A 148 -67.37 -7.52 34.81
CA ASN A 148 -67.79 -8.70 34.02
C ASN A 148 -68.03 -8.26 32.51
N PRO A 149 -69.03 -8.68 31.66
CA PRO A 149 -68.94 -8.49 30.18
C PRO A 149 -70.21 -7.90 29.48
N GLY A 150 -70.25 -7.95 28.13
CA GLY A 150 -71.44 -8.44 27.41
C GLY A 150 -72.08 -7.60 26.29
N ASN A 151 -72.12 -8.14 25.06
CA ASN A 151 -73.39 -8.52 24.41
C ASN A 151 -73.20 -9.45 23.19
N ARG A 152 -74.26 -10.18 22.78
CA ARG A 152 -74.28 -11.14 21.65
C ARG A 152 -75.53 -10.99 20.78
N VAL A 153 -75.35 -10.95 19.45
CA VAL A 153 -76.27 -11.43 18.38
C VAL A 153 -75.35 -11.75 17.17
N GLY A 154 -75.52 -12.74 16.29
CA GLY A 154 -76.56 -13.75 16.09
C GLY A 154 -76.86 -13.90 14.57
N PRO A 155 -76.44 -14.98 13.87
CA PRO A 155 -76.43 -15.04 12.39
C PRO A 155 -77.60 -15.83 11.78
N ASN A 156 -78.00 -15.52 10.53
CA ASN A 156 -78.75 -16.41 9.61
C ASN A 156 -78.73 -15.88 8.13
N PRO A 157 -79.22 -16.61 7.10
CA PRO A 157 -78.48 -16.68 5.83
C PRO A 157 -79.28 -16.57 4.50
N GLY A 158 -78.53 -16.44 3.40
CA GLY A 158 -78.80 -17.13 2.12
C GLY A 158 -79.78 -16.51 1.11
N VAL A 159 -79.61 -16.94 -0.15
CA VAL A 159 -80.56 -17.06 -1.30
C VAL A 159 -79.82 -16.81 -2.63
N GLN A 160 -80.08 -17.66 -3.65
CA GLN A 160 -79.65 -17.48 -5.05
C GLN A 160 -80.78 -16.83 -5.88
N PRO A 161 -80.53 -16.41 -7.13
CA PRO A 161 -80.88 -17.32 -8.22
C PRO A 161 -79.92 -17.33 -9.43
N THR A 162 -80.06 -18.37 -10.25
CA THR A 162 -79.40 -18.58 -11.56
C THR A 162 -80.20 -18.02 -12.73
N VAL A 163 -79.56 -17.75 -13.88
CA VAL A 163 -80.01 -18.17 -15.24
C VAL A 163 -78.93 -17.86 -16.31
N ARG A 164 -78.98 -18.54 -17.47
CA ARG A 164 -78.06 -18.46 -18.64
C ARG A 164 -78.78 -17.79 -19.86
N PRO A 165 -78.34 -17.95 -21.12
CA PRO A 165 -77.14 -17.37 -21.78
C PRO A 165 -77.46 -16.63 -23.11
N THR A 166 -76.51 -15.88 -23.67
CA THR A 166 -76.48 -15.56 -25.12
C THR A 166 -75.07 -15.48 -25.73
N GLN A 167 -74.94 -16.08 -26.90
CA GLN A 167 -73.96 -15.86 -27.98
C GLN A 167 -74.80 -15.93 -29.29
N PRO A 168 -74.46 -15.23 -30.39
CA PRO A 168 -73.35 -15.70 -31.25
C PRO A 168 -72.62 -14.66 -32.14
N GLY A 169 -71.43 -15.04 -32.64
CA GLY A 169 -70.85 -14.54 -33.89
C GLY A 169 -70.17 -13.14 -33.86
N ALA A 170 -69.32 -12.79 -34.85
CA ALA A 170 -68.68 -13.61 -35.89
C ALA A 170 -67.46 -12.89 -36.53
N GLN A 171 -66.63 -13.65 -37.24
CA GLN A 171 -65.59 -13.23 -38.23
C GLN A 171 -64.32 -12.51 -37.71
N GLY A 172 -63.22 -12.69 -38.46
CA GLY A 172 -61.89 -12.09 -38.22
C GLY A 172 -61.58 -10.97 -39.23
N PRO A 173 -60.29 -10.66 -39.54
CA PRO A 173 -59.38 -11.67 -40.09
C PRO A 173 -57.94 -11.67 -39.56
N THR A 174 -57.18 -12.65 -40.06
CA THR A 174 -55.78 -12.98 -39.80
C THR A 174 -54.75 -11.88 -40.07
N THR A 175 -53.70 -11.80 -39.25
CA THR A 175 -52.36 -11.36 -39.67
C THR A 175 -51.30 -12.39 -39.26
N GLY A 176 -50.46 -12.80 -40.22
CA GLY A 176 -49.40 -13.81 -40.01
C GLY A 176 -48.03 -13.20 -39.66
N PRO A 177 -47.11 -13.97 -39.09
CA PRO A 177 -45.77 -13.49 -38.74
C PRO A 177 -44.91 -13.24 -39.99
N ARG A 178 -44.15 -12.14 -40.00
CA ARG A 178 -43.15 -11.86 -41.05
C ARG A 178 -41.86 -12.68 -40.82
N PRO A 179 -41.23 -13.23 -41.88
CA PRO A 179 -39.93 -13.90 -41.77
C PRO A 179 -38.77 -12.90 -41.62
N MET A 180 -37.66 -13.36 -41.03
CA MET A 180 -36.40 -12.61 -40.99
C MET A 180 -35.60 -12.75 -42.30
N PRO A 181 -34.79 -11.75 -42.69
CA PRO A 181 -33.93 -11.85 -43.88
C PRO A 181 -32.75 -12.82 -43.65
N PRO A 182 -32.26 -13.50 -44.71
CA PRO A 182 -31.16 -14.45 -44.60
C PRO A 182 -29.79 -13.75 -44.46
N GLY A 183 -28.90 -14.36 -43.68
CA GLY A 183 -27.49 -13.94 -43.61
C GLY A 183 -26.68 -14.40 -44.85
N PRO A 184 -25.59 -13.69 -45.22
CA PRO A 184 -24.77 -14.03 -46.37
C PRO A 184 -24.00 -15.35 -46.14
N GLY A 185 -24.10 -16.28 -47.09
CA GLY A 185 -23.45 -17.59 -47.02
C GLY A 185 -21.95 -17.55 -47.35
N ILE A 186 -21.16 -18.31 -46.61
CA ILE A 186 -19.74 -18.54 -46.87
C ILE A 186 -19.57 -19.59 -47.98
N ARG A 187 -18.71 -19.32 -48.98
CA ARG A 187 -18.15 -20.34 -49.88
C ARG A 187 -16.63 -20.42 -49.71
N PRO A 188 -16.01 -21.59 -49.92
CA PRO A 188 -14.59 -21.82 -49.64
C PRO A 188 -13.66 -21.32 -50.77
N THR A 189 -12.42 -21.00 -50.40
CA THR A 189 -11.31 -20.67 -51.32
C THR A 189 -10.31 -21.84 -51.43
N PRO A 190 -9.70 -22.10 -52.61
CA PRO A 190 -8.67 -23.12 -52.77
C PRO A 190 -7.23 -22.57 -52.71
N GLN A 191 -6.41 -23.21 -51.86
CA GLN A 191 -4.98 -23.56 -52.01
C GLN A 191 -3.98 -22.62 -52.76
N GLY A 192 -3.31 -21.73 -52.02
CA GLY A 192 -1.87 -21.39 -52.11
C GLY A 192 -1.27 -20.88 -53.44
N PRO A 193 0.08 -20.90 -53.59
CA PRO A 193 1.13 -20.79 -52.56
C PRO A 193 2.19 -19.70 -52.87
N GLY A 194 3.09 -19.39 -51.92
CA GLY A 194 4.38 -18.75 -52.23
C GLY A 194 4.81 -17.59 -51.33
N LEU A 195 5.72 -17.85 -50.38
CA LEU A 195 6.50 -16.81 -49.69
C LEU A 195 7.91 -16.74 -50.28
N LYS A 196 8.42 -15.52 -50.47
CA LYS A 196 9.84 -15.21 -50.73
C LYS A 196 10.32 -14.10 -49.77
N PRO A 197 11.62 -14.04 -49.46
CA PRO A 197 12.11 -13.34 -48.26
C PRO A 197 12.16 -11.82 -48.40
N ILE A 198 11.98 -11.14 -47.27
CA ILE A 198 12.17 -9.68 -47.11
C ILE A 198 13.64 -9.40 -46.75
N PRO A 199 14.37 -8.57 -47.51
CA PRO A 199 15.71 -8.12 -47.14
C PRO A 199 15.66 -6.93 -46.16
N THR A 200 16.73 -6.74 -45.40
CA THR A 200 16.86 -5.67 -44.40
C THR A 200 17.48 -4.39 -44.97
N ARG A 201 16.95 -3.21 -44.58
CA ARG A 201 17.73 -2.08 -44.01
C ARG A 201 16.92 -0.80 -43.72
N SER A 202 17.35 -0.18 -42.64
CA SER A 202 17.25 1.19 -42.08
C SER A 202 17.31 2.37 -43.10
N PRO A 203 17.26 3.66 -42.66
CA PRO A 203 16.33 4.34 -41.73
C PRO A 203 15.92 5.76 -42.22
N ILE A 204 15.31 6.57 -41.32
CA ILE A 204 15.07 8.04 -41.40
C ILE A 204 13.89 8.48 -42.30
N GLY A 205 13.08 9.41 -41.77
CA GLY A 205 11.96 10.03 -42.48
C GLY A 205 11.04 10.83 -41.56
N GLN A 206 11.51 11.94 -40.99
CA GLN A 206 10.65 12.85 -40.23
C GLN A 206 9.53 13.39 -41.13
N ARG A 207 8.27 13.36 -40.65
CA ARG A 207 7.14 14.06 -41.28
C ARG A 207 6.53 15.05 -40.30
N GLN A 208 6.40 16.29 -40.74
CA GLN A 208 5.67 17.34 -40.03
C GLN A 208 4.15 17.05 -40.08
N VAL A 209 3.44 17.40 -39.01
CA VAL A 209 1.98 17.27 -38.92
C VAL A 209 1.36 18.67 -39.08
N PRO A 210 0.45 18.89 -40.05
CA PRO A 210 -0.20 20.18 -40.22
C PRO A 210 -1.34 20.36 -39.21
N ILE A 211 -1.32 21.48 -38.48
CA ILE A 211 -2.41 21.88 -37.57
C ILE A 211 -3.58 22.43 -38.39
N ARG A 212 -4.82 22.00 -38.07
CA ARG A 212 -6.05 22.63 -38.58
C ARG A 212 -6.70 23.50 -37.49
N PRO A 213 -7.29 24.66 -37.85
CA PRO A 213 -8.09 25.45 -36.91
C PRO A 213 -9.47 24.81 -36.66
N PRO A 214 -10.12 25.09 -35.52
CA PRO A 214 -11.47 24.60 -35.22
C PRO A 214 -12.55 25.35 -36.00
N GLY A 215 -13.60 24.63 -36.43
CA GLY A 215 -14.78 25.22 -37.07
C GLY A 215 -15.87 25.59 -36.06
N THR A 216 -16.53 26.72 -36.27
CA THR A 216 -17.67 27.20 -35.46
C THR A 216 -19.01 26.80 -36.08
N GLY A 217 -19.94 26.27 -35.28
CA GLY A 217 -21.33 26.02 -35.68
C GLY A 217 -22.30 26.99 -34.99
N GLN A 218 -23.25 27.56 -35.74
CA GLN A 218 -24.24 28.52 -35.25
C GLN A 218 -25.65 27.92 -35.16
N THR A 219 -26.41 28.33 -34.14
CA THR A 219 -27.83 28.76 -34.23
C THR A 219 -28.08 29.74 -33.06
N GLY A 220 -28.82 30.85 -33.18
CA GLY A 220 -29.42 31.49 -34.35
C GLY A 220 -30.09 32.84 -34.00
N GLN A 221 -30.93 33.34 -34.91
CA GLN A 221 -31.69 34.62 -34.89
C GLN A 221 -30.93 35.94 -35.23
N PRO A 222 -31.63 36.97 -35.78
CA PRO A 222 -31.00 38.09 -36.49
C PRO A 222 -31.17 39.48 -35.83
N GLY A 223 -30.25 40.42 -36.08
CA GLY A 223 -30.39 41.80 -35.60
C GLY A 223 -29.35 42.82 -36.09
N GLN A 224 -29.68 43.53 -37.17
CA GLN A 224 -29.11 44.85 -37.57
C GLN A 224 -27.60 44.92 -37.91
N THR A 225 -27.12 46.10 -38.29
CA THR A 225 -26.02 46.28 -39.28
C THR A 225 -25.03 47.41 -38.96
N ALA A 226 -23.89 47.39 -39.68
CA ALA A 226 -22.87 48.45 -39.83
C ALA A 226 -21.87 48.63 -38.65
N PRO A 227 -20.73 49.35 -38.86
CA PRO A 227 -19.70 48.90 -39.82
C PRO A 227 -18.27 48.89 -39.24
N ASN A 228 -17.35 48.25 -39.97
CA ASN A 228 -15.94 48.03 -39.62
C ASN A 228 -14.99 49.09 -40.23
N PRO A 229 -13.92 49.52 -39.54
CA PRO A 229 -12.74 50.11 -40.18
C PRO A 229 -11.46 49.24 -40.04
N GLN A 230 -11.00 48.79 -41.20
CA GLN A 230 -9.63 48.42 -41.63
C GLN A 230 -8.46 48.54 -40.63
N ALA A 231 -7.61 47.51 -40.62
CA ALA A 231 -6.21 47.60 -40.21
C ALA A 231 -5.28 47.32 -41.40
N GLN A 232 -4.19 48.09 -41.55
CA GLN A 232 -3.13 47.86 -42.52
C GLN A 232 -1.92 47.19 -41.84
N GLY A 233 -1.17 46.36 -42.58
CA GLY A 233 -0.06 45.56 -42.04
C GLY A 233 1.33 46.12 -42.39
N GLY A 234 2.35 45.72 -41.60
CA GLY A 234 3.74 46.12 -41.78
C GLY A 234 4.75 45.07 -41.31
N THR A 235 5.25 44.30 -42.28
CA THR A 235 6.64 43.80 -42.45
C THR A 235 7.60 43.60 -41.25
N GLN A 236 8.29 42.44 -41.24
CA GLN A 236 9.60 42.23 -40.59
C GLN A 236 10.62 41.67 -41.62
N PRO A 237 11.89 42.10 -41.55
CA PRO A 237 13.04 41.37 -42.08
C PRO A 237 13.90 40.74 -40.94
N THR A 238 14.71 39.73 -41.27
CA THR A 238 15.55 38.98 -40.33
C THR A 238 16.95 39.58 -40.12
N PRO A 239 17.60 39.36 -38.95
CA PRO A 239 18.94 39.88 -38.68
C PRO A 239 20.08 38.90 -38.99
N LYS A 240 21.22 39.45 -39.43
CA LYS A 240 22.58 38.88 -39.34
C LYS A 240 23.57 40.03 -39.18
N THR A 241 24.48 39.98 -38.20
CA THR A 241 25.95 40.22 -38.32
C THR A 241 26.66 40.19 -36.96
N THR A 242 28.00 40.20 -37.02
CA THR A 242 28.99 40.16 -35.94
C THR A 242 29.11 41.45 -35.10
N PRO A 243 29.70 41.39 -33.89
CA PRO A 243 29.90 42.55 -33.02
C PRO A 243 31.23 43.29 -33.30
N PRO A 244 31.24 44.64 -33.21
CA PRO A 244 32.46 45.44 -33.06
C PRO A 244 32.69 45.89 -31.60
N ASN A 245 33.95 46.15 -31.27
CA ASN A 245 34.41 46.59 -29.95
C ASN A 245 34.24 48.13 -29.82
N VAL A 246 33.73 48.64 -28.67
CA VAL A 246 33.59 50.09 -28.43
C VAL A 246 33.99 50.43 -26.99
N THR A 247 34.81 51.48 -26.85
CA THR A 247 35.36 51.96 -25.57
C THR A 247 34.34 52.76 -24.74
N ALA A 248 34.43 52.65 -23.41
CA ALA A 248 33.54 53.36 -22.50
C ALA A 248 33.95 54.85 -22.32
N PRO A 249 33.01 55.80 -22.41
CA PRO A 249 33.26 57.21 -22.07
C PRO A 249 33.27 57.43 -20.54
N LYS A 250 34.05 58.41 -20.07
CA LYS A 250 33.99 58.87 -18.67
C LYS A 250 32.68 59.65 -18.40
N PRO A 251 32.07 59.53 -17.21
CA PRO A 251 30.94 60.37 -16.83
C PRO A 251 31.40 61.82 -16.55
N GLY A 252 30.57 62.79 -16.95
CA GLY A 252 30.77 64.20 -16.60
C GLY A 252 30.26 64.53 -15.19
N PRO A 253 30.84 65.54 -14.50
CA PRO A 253 30.35 65.99 -13.20
C PRO A 253 29.06 66.81 -13.36
N GLY A 254 27.97 66.41 -12.70
CA GLY A 254 26.74 67.22 -12.71
C GLY A 254 25.40 66.52 -12.43
N GLN A 255 25.35 65.20 -12.23
CA GLN A 255 24.10 64.50 -11.89
C GLN A 255 24.11 63.95 -10.46
N THR A 256 23.32 64.57 -9.59
CA THR A 256 23.00 64.06 -8.25
C THR A 256 22.20 62.76 -8.40
N PRO A 257 22.59 61.64 -7.76
CA PRO A 257 21.89 60.37 -7.94
C PRO A 257 20.49 60.42 -7.32
N THR A 258 19.46 60.36 -8.17
CA THR A 258 18.08 60.13 -7.75
C THR A 258 17.94 58.72 -7.18
N ARG A 259 18.13 58.61 -5.86
CA ARG A 259 18.01 57.37 -5.09
C ARG A 259 16.69 56.66 -5.45
N PRO A 260 16.71 55.45 -6.03
CA PRO A 260 15.48 54.74 -6.37
C PRO A 260 14.80 54.29 -5.08
N THR A 261 13.79 55.04 -4.64
CA THR A 261 12.99 54.73 -3.44
C THR A 261 11.97 53.63 -3.73
N ASN A 262 12.46 52.48 -4.19
CA ASN A 262 11.75 51.20 -4.13
C ASN A 262 11.71 50.71 -2.67
N LEU A 263 11.12 51.52 -1.79
CA LEU A 263 10.59 51.02 -0.53
C LEU A 263 9.48 50.01 -0.88
N PRO A 264 9.43 48.83 -0.24
CA PRO A 264 8.31 47.93 -0.43
C PRO A 264 7.01 48.66 -0.06
N PRO A 265 5.89 48.41 -0.76
CA PRO A 265 4.63 49.04 -0.44
C PRO A 265 4.28 48.77 1.03
N LEU A 266 3.89 49.82 1.76
CA LEU A 266 3.54 49.70 3.17
C LEU A 266 2.50 48.59 3.37
N PRO A 267 2.64 47.74 4.42
CA PRO A 267 1.71 46.65 4.65
C PRO A 267 0.29 47.19 4.74
N ALA A 268 -0.62 46.57 3.98
CA ALA A 268 -2.01 47.01 3.91
C ALA A 268 -2.63 47.05 5.31
N THR A 269 -3.24 48.18 5.67
CA THR A 269 -3.88 48.31 6.99
C THR A 269 -4.97 47.25 7.15
N PRO A 270 -5.24 46.76 8.39
CA PRO A 270 -6.30 45.76 8.61
C PRO A 270 -7.65 46.18 8.03
N LYS A 271 -7.96 47.49 8.04
CA LYS A 271 -9.11 48.06 7.34
C LYS A 271 -9.07 47.81 5.83
N LYS A 272 -7.97 48.10 5.14
CA LYS A 272 -7.87 47.86 3.69
C LYS A 272 -8.03 46.37 3.36
N VAL A 273 -7.37 45.49 4.12
CA VAL A 273 -7.50 44.03 3.93
C VAL A 273 -8.94 43.57 4.16
N PHE A 274 -9.63 44.14 5.15
CA PHE A 274 -11.06 43.89 5.37
C PHE A 274 -11.94 44.42 4.23
N ASP A 275 -11.75 45.67 3.78
CA ASP A 275 -12.52 46.26 2.69
C ASP A 275 -12.36 45.46 1.38
N ASP A 276 -11.13 45.04 1.05
CA ASP A 276 -10.81 44.21 -0.11
C ASP A 276 -11.49 42.82 -0.01
N ARG A 277 -11.43 42.17 1.17
CA ARG A 277 -12.06 40.84 1.40
C ARG A 277 -13.58 40.94 1.41
N LEU A 278 -14.16 42.00 1.97
CA LEU A 278 -15.60 42.26 1.98
C LEU A 278 -16.15 42.46 0.58
N LYS A 279 -15.38 43.11 -0.32
CA LYS A 279 -15.74 43.27 -1.74
C LYS A 279 -15.92 41.93 -2.47
N VAL A 280 -15.16 40.90 -2.07
CA VAL A 280 -15.28 39.53 -2.61
C VAL A 280 -16.39 38.75 -1.90
N LEU A 281 -16.42 38.76 -0.56
CA LEU A 281 -17.36 37.95 0.22
C LEU A 281 -18.81 38.45 0.12
N LYS A 282 -19.05 39.77 0.03
CA LYS A 282 -20.41 40.34 -0.01
C LYS A 282 -21.30 39.75 -1.12
N PRO A 283 -20.96 39.81 -2.43
CA PRO A 283 -21.85 39.28 -3.47
C PRO A 283 -22.04 37.76 -3.40
N LEU A 284 -21.02 37.03 -2.93
CA LEU A 284 -21.10 35.59 -2.69
C LEU A 284 -22.05 35.27 -1.53
N TYR A 285 -21.97 36.04 -0.44
CA TYR A 285 -22.92 35.99 0.68
C TYR A 285 -24.34 36.37 0.24
N GLU A 286 -24.53 37.44 -0.53
CA GLU A 286 -25.87 37.89 -0.98
C GLU A 286 -26.56 36.84 -1.86
N LYS A 287 -25.79 36.09 -2.68
CA LYS A 287 -26.28 34.90 -3.39
C LYS A 287 -26.61 33.75 -2.43
N ALA A 288 -25.70 33.44 -1.51
CA ALA A 288 -25.85 32.32 -0.58
C ALA A 288 -26.99 32.51 0.44
N ALA A 289 -27.24 33.76 0.85
CA ALA A 289 -28.26 34.14 1.83
C ALA A 289 -29.70 33.95 1.33
N GLN A 290 -29.89 33.85 0.00
CA GLN A 290 -31.19 33.53 -0.63
C GLN A 290 -31.49 32.03 -0.62
N GLY A 291 -30.51 31.17 -0.33
CA GLY A 291 -30.66 29.72 -0.23
C GLY A 291 -30.96 29.23 1.20
N ALA A 292 -31.18 27.91 1.33
CA ALA A 292 -31.51 27.24 2.60
C ALA A 292 -30.49 27.45 3.75
N ILE A 293 -29.29 27.94 3.42
CA ILE A 293 -28.17 28.23 4.32
C ILE A 293 -28.19 29.66 4.89
N GLY A 294 -29.05 30.55 4.38
CA GLY A 294 -29.01 31.98 4.71
C GLY A 294 -29.19 32.29 6.20
N GLY A 295 -30.00 31.51 6.92
CA GLY A 295 -30.14 31.61 8.38
C GLY A 295 -28.85 31.34 9.15
N THR A 296 -27.95 30.51 8.62
CA THR A 296 -26.63 30.21 9.21
C THR A 296 -25.59 31.28 8.88
N LEU A 297 -25.63 31.85 7.68
CA LEU A 297 -24.66 32.85 7.22
C LEU A 297 -24.95 34.25 7.76
N THR A 298 -26.23 34.64 7.86
CA THR A 298 -26.65 35.99 8.23
C THR A 298 -26.10 36.46 9.59
N PRO A 299 -26.12 35.66 10.67
CA PRO A 299 -25.53 36.04 11.95
C PRO A 299 -24.02 36.32 11.87
N ILE A 300 -23.27 35.52 11.08
CA ILE A 300 -21.82 35.66 10.91
C ILE A 300 -21.50 36.94 10.14
N TYR A 301 -22.21 37.17 9.02
CA TYR A 301 -22.05 38.38 8.21
C TYR A 301 -22.41 39.66 8.99
N ASN A 302 -23.49 39.62 9.79
CA ASN A 302 -23.87 40.76 10.63
C ASN A 302 -22.86 41.01 11.76
N GLY A 303 -22.36 39.96 12.43
CA GLY A 303 -21.31 40.09 13.46
C GLY A 303 -20.01 40.70 12.90
N MET A 304 -19.58 40.23 11.74
CA MET A 304 -18.45 40.79 10.98
C MET A 304 -18.64 42.30 10.70
N LEU A 305 -19.81 42.71 10.21
CA LEU A 305 -20.10 44.13 9.93
C LEU A 305 -20.21 44.99 11.20
N VAL A 306 -20.71 44.45 12.32
CA VAL A 306 -20.75 45.16 13.61
C VAL A 306 -19.34 45.44 14.12
N LYS A 307 -18.44 44.45 14.07
CA LYS A 307 -17.04 44.63 14.47
C LYS A 307 -16.30 45.65 13.59
N ALA A 308 -16.49 45.58 12.27
CA ALA A 308 -15.93 46.56 11.34
C ALA A 308 -16.42 47.99 11.63
N LYS A 309 -17.70 48.19 11.98
CA LYS A 309 -18.25 49.48 12.41
C LYS A 309 -17.66 49.97 13.75
N ALA A 310 -17.28 49.05 14.64
CA ALA A 310 -16.57 49.35 15.88
C ALA A 310 -15.05 49.56 15.70
N ASN A 311 -14.54 49.53 14.46
CA ASN A 311 -13.12 49.51 14.10
C ASN A 311 -12.32 48.28 14.58
N ASP A 312 -12.98 47.23 15.06
CA ASP A 312 -12.38 45.91 15.30
C ASP A 312 -12.20 45.17 13.97
N PHE A 313 -11.25 45.64 13.15
CA PHE A 313 -10.93 45.00 11.87
C PHE A 313 -10.26 43.63 12.05
N ALA A 314 -9.65 43.35 13.21
CA ALA A 314 -9.06 42.04 13.50
C ALA A 314 -10.15 40.97 13.74
N GLY A 315 -11.10 41.25 14.63
CA GLY A 315 -12.25 40.38 14.86
C GLY A 315 -13.22 40.33 13.68
N ALA A 316 -13.31 41.39 12.87
CA ALA A 316 -14.05 41.37 11.61
C ALA A 316 -13.36 40.47 10.55
N LEU A 317 -12.03 40.51 10.42
CA LEU A 317 -11.29 39.57 9.56
C LEU A 317 -11.41 38.11 10.03
N ALA A 318 -11.43 37.87 11.34
CA ALA A 318 -11.67 36.54 11.91
C ALA A 318 -13.08 36.02 11.57
N ASP A 319 -14.12 36.86 11.66
CA ASP A 319 -15.48 36.47 11.29
C ASP A 319 -15.66 36.36 9.76
N ALA A 320 -14.95 37.16 8.96
CA ALA A 320 -14.87 36.99 7.50
C ALA A 320 -14.29 35.62 7.11
N GLY A 321 -13.29 35.14 7.84
CA GLY A 321 -12.76 33.77 7.67
C GLY A 321 -13.80 32.68 8.01
N LYS A 322 -14.57 32.85 9.09
CA LYS A 322 -15.67 31.93 9.44
C LYS A 322 -16.79 31.93 8.40
N LEU A 323 -17.13 33.10 7.88
CA LEU A 323 -18.14 33.27 6.83
C LEU A 323 -17.73 32.54 5.56
N GLU A 324 -16.48 32.70 5.13
CA GLU A 324 -15.90 32.00 3.98
C GLU A 324 -15.93 30.47 4.17
N VAL A 325 -15.51 29.96 5.33
CA VAL A 325 -15.59 28.52 5.66
C VAL A 325 -17.04 28.02 5.63
N ALA A 326 -17.99 28.77 6.18
CA ALA A 326 -19.41 28.39 6.16
C ALA A 326 -19.99 28.36 4.73
N MET A 327 -19.56 29.28 3.86
CA MET A 327 -19.92 29.31 2.45
C MET A 327 -19.29 28.17 1.65
N ASN A 328 -18.00 27.86 1.88
CA ASN A 328 -17.31 26.73 1.26
C ASN A 328 -17.99 25.40 1.62
N LYS A 329 -18.35 25.21 2.90
CA LYS A 329 -19.09 24.02 3.37
C LYS A 329 -20.47 23.90 2.73
N ALA A 330 -21.14 25.03 2.53
CA ALA A 330 -22.44 25.07 1.89
C ALA A 330 -22.38 24.76 0.39
N GLU A 331 -21.43 25.32 -0.35
CA GLU A 331 -21.21 25.00 -1.77
C GLU A 331 -20.80 23.53 -1.94
N PHE A 332 -20.00 22.99 -1.01
CA PHE A 332 -19.69 21.56 -0.97
C PHE A 332 -20.93 20.69 -0.70
N ALA A 333 -21.81 21.11 0.22
CA ALA A 333 -23.07 20.43 0.50
C ALA A 333 -24.04 20.48 -0.70
N GLU A 334 -24.10 21.61 -1.43
CA GLU A 334 -24.85 21.72 -2.69
C GLU A 334 -24.31 20.76 -3.75
N LYS A 335 -22.97 20.74 -3.96
CA LYS A 335 -22.30 19.79 -4.87
C LYS A 335 -22.59 18.33 -4.48
N LYS A 336 -22.63 18.00 -3.18
CA LYS A 336 -23.00 16.67 -2.67
C LYS A 336 -24.49 16.36 -2.92
N GLY A 337 -25.39 17.32 -2.75
CA GLY A 337 -26.81 17.18 -3.12
C GLY A 337 -27.01 16.91 -4.62
N VAL A 338 -26.29 17.63 -5.48
CA VAL A 338 -26.30 17.38 -6.94
C VAL A 338 -25.70 16.01 -7.28
N LYS A 339 -24.62 15.58 -6.60
CA LYS A 339 -24.06 14.21 -6.71
C LYS A 339 -25.12 13.16 -6.36
N GLN A 340 -25.81 13.34 -5.23
CA GLN A 340 -26.89 12.46 -4.75
C GLN A 340 -28.04 12.36 -5.75
N THR A 341 -28.64 13.48 -6.16
CA THR A 341 -29.74 13.52 -7.15
C THR A 341 -29.35 12.84 -8.46
N ARG A 342 -28.13 13.10 -8.97
CA ARG A 342 -27.61 12.46 -10.18
C ARG A 342 -27.39 10.95 -10.01
N ARG A 343 -27.01 10.46 -8.82
CA ARG A 343 -26.88 9.02 -8.58
C ARG A 343 -28.25 8.36 -8.41
N ALA A 344 -29.16 8.98 -7.65
CA ALA A 344 -30.53 8.50 -7.47
C ALA A 344 -31.26 8.29 -8.80
N ALA A 345 -31.20 9.28 -9.71
CA ALA A 345 -31.78 9.15 -11.06
C ALA A 345 -31.20 7.93 -11.82
N LYS A 346 -29.86 7.82 -11.89
CA LYS A 346 -29.19 6.68 -12.55
C LYS A 346 -29.54 5.32 -11.93
N LEU A 347 -29.70 5.25 -10.61
CA LEU A 347 -30.11 4.03 -9.92
C LEU A 347 -31.56 3.68 -10.24
N VAL A 348 -32.48 4.65 -10.20
CA VAL A 348 -33.89 4.46 -10.61
C VAL A 348 -33.98 3.97 -12.05
N ASP A 349 -33.27 4.58 -13.00
CA ASP A 349 -33.23 4.14 -14.40
C ASP A 349 -32.70 2.71 -14.54
N THR A 350 -31.55 2.43 -13.92
CA THR A 350 -30.87 1.13 -13.98
C THR A 350 -31.69 0.02 -13.36
N PHE A 351 -32.26 0.26 -12.17
CA PHE A 351 -33.09 -0.72 -11.48
C PHE A 351 -34.46 -0.87 -12.14
N THR A 352 -35.02 0.16 -12.76
CA THR A 352 -36.24 0.02 -13.61
C THR A 352 -35.97 -0.86 -14.83
N ALA A 353 -34.76 -0.80 -15.41
CA ALA A 353 -34.36 -1.72 -16.48
C ALA A 353 -34.12 -3.15 -15.97
N MET A 354 -33.39 -3.33 -14.85
CA MET A 354 -33.15 -4.65 -14.26
C MET A 354 -34.45 -5.34 -13.81
N LYS A 355 -35.37 -4.62 -13.14
CA LYS A 355 -36.63 -5.15 -12.60
C LYS A 355 -37.58 -5.72 -13.66
N LYS A 356 -37.40 -5.35 -14.95
CA LYS A 356 -38.12 -5.92 -16.10
C LYS A 356 -37.55 -7.25 -16.59
N ASN A 357 -36.25 -7.48 -16.39
CA ASN A 357 -35.52 -8.65 -16.88
C ASN A 357 -35.32 -9.74 -15.81
N VAL A 358 -35.33 -9.34 -14.53
CA VAL A 358 -35.09 -10.21 -13.38
C VAL A 358 -36.34 -11.06 -13.06
N PHE A 359 -36.17 -12.38 -13.16
CA PHE A 359 -37.19 -13.42 -12.94
C PHE A 359 -38.50 -13.19 -13.73
N PRO A 360 -38.52 -13.41 -15.06
CA PRO A 360 -39.75 -13.43 -15.82
C PRO A 360 -40.61 -14.63 -15.41
N ALA A 361 -41.88 -14.41 -15.08
CA ALA A 361 -42.77 -15.46 -14.58
C ALA A 361 -43.05 -16.53 -15.64
N GLY A 362 -42.93 -17.80 -15.26
CA GLY A 362 -43.10 -18.96 -16.14
C GLY A 362 -41.80 -19.41 -16.82
N THR A 363 -40.65 -18.80 -16.53
CA THR A 363 -39.36 -19.17 -17.16
C THR A 363 -38.98 -20.60 -16.78
N SER A 364 -39.10 -20.98 -15.50
CA SER A 364 -38.88 -22.36 -15.06
C SER A 364 -39.88 -23.36 -15.67
N ASP A 365 -41.12 -22.95 -15.94
CA ASP A 365 -42.14 -23.80 -16.58
C ASP A 365 -41.93 -23.94 -18.08
N ALA A 366 -41.21 -23.01 -18.73
CA ALA A 366 -40.71 -23.17 -20.09
C ALA A 366 -39.47 -24.07 -20.13
N LEU A 367 -38.49 -23.83 -19.24
CA LEU A 367 -37.25 -24.61 -19.17
C LEU A 367 -37.48 -26.09 -18.82
N SER A 368 -38.43 -26.40 -17.93
CA SER A 368 -38.79 -27.79 -17.60
C SER A 368 -39.50 -28.56 -18.74
N LYS A 369 -39.99 -27.84 -19.77
CA LYS A 369 -40.60 -28.42 -20.97
C LYS A 369 -39.63 -28.48 -22.17
N ASP A 370 -38.46 -27.85 -22.06
CA ASP A 370 -37.45 -27.88 -23.10
C ASP A 370 -36.78 -29.26 -23.17
N LYS A 371 -37.16 -30.03 -24.21
CA LYS A 371 -36.66 -31.41 -24.43
C LYS A 371 -35.14 -31.49 -24.67
N SER A 372 -34.45 -30.37 -24.89
CA SER A 372 -32.99 -30.32 -24.98
C SER A 372 -32.27 -30.15 -23.63
N LEU A 373 -33.01 -30.03 -22.53
CA LEU A 373 -32.50 -29.89 -21.16
C LEU A 373 -32.97 -31.07 -20.28
N VAL A 374 -32.31 -32.22 -20.40
CA VAL A 374 -32.64 -33.42 -19.61
C VAL A 374 -32.32 -33.15 -18.13
N ALA A 375 -33.37 -32.90 -17.35
CA ALA A 375 -33.26 -32.44 -15.98
C ALA A 375 -32.89 -33.59 -15.02
N GLY A 376 -31.59 -33.72 -14.73
CA GLY A 376 -31.05 -34.51 -13.62
C GLY A 376 -31.41 -33.90 -12.26
N LYS A 377 -31.08 -34.60 -11.16
CA LYS A 377 -31.50 -34.25 -9.78
C LYS A 377 -31.24 -32.77 -9.43
N HIS A 378 -30.01 -32.30 -9.55
CA HIS A 378 -29.61 -30.94 -9.20
C HIS A 378 -30.31 -29.89 -10.08
N PHE A 379 -30.46 -30.14 -11.39
CA PHE A 379 -31.16 -29.21 -12.28
C PHE A 379 -32.68 -29.18 -12.03
N LYS A 380 -33.28 -30.28 -11.53
CA LYS A 380 -34.66 -30.28 -11.05
C LYS A 380 -34.82 -29.46 -9.75
N SER A 381 -33.89 -29.56 -8.81
CA SER A 381 -33.87 -28.70 -7.61
C SER A 381 -33.77 -27.22 -8.00
N PHE A 382 -32.86 -26.87 -8.91
CA PHE A 382 -32.68 -25.52 -9.45
C PHE A 382 -33.98 -24.97 -10.05
N LEU A 383 -34.63 -25.71 -10.96
CA LEU A 383 -35.90 -25.29 -11.55
C LEU A 383 -37.01 -25.15 -10.49
N ALA A 384 -37.13 -26.09 -9.55
CA ALA A 384 -38.11 -26.00 -8.47
C ALA A 384 -37.94 -24.73 -7.62
N ALA A 385 -36.69 -24.39 -7.24
CA ALA A 385 -36.39 -23.17 -6.51
C ALA A 385 -36.64 -21.90 -7.37
N GLN A 386 -36.28 -21.93 -8.65
CA GLN A 386 -36.51 -20.81 -9.57
C GLN A 386 -38.01 -20.53 -9.72
N LYS A 387 -38.84 -21.56 -9.87
CA LYS A 387 -40.31 -21.42 -9.97
C LYS A 387 -40.93 -20.75 -8.74
N VAL A 388 -40.44 -21.06 -7.54
CA VAL A 388 -40.89 -20.37 -6.32
C VAL A 388 -40.42 -18.91 -6.35
N CYS A 389 -39.12 -18.68 -6.57
CA CYS A 389 -38.53 -17.34 -6.61
C CYS A 389 -39.14 -16.41 -7.68
N GLU A 390 -39.61 -16.94 -8.81
CA GLU A 390 -40.33 -16.16 -9.84
C GLU A 390 -41.62 -15.50 -9.31
N THR A 391 -42.25 -16.09 -8.30
CA THR A 391 -43.51 -15.62 -7.70
C THR A 391 -43.33 -14.84 -6.41
N THR A 392 -42.44 -15.28 -5.51
CA THR A 392 -42.28 -14.72 -4.16
C THR A 392 -41.23 -13.62 -4.08
N ARG A 393 -40.04 -13.85 -4.65
CA ARG A 393 -38.89 -12.92 -4.72
C ARG A 393 -38.37 -12.41 -3.36
N ASP A 394 -38.69 -13.09 -2.26
CA ASP A 394 -38.24 -12.73 -0.92
C ASP A 394 -36.80 -13.19 -0.64
N ALA A 395 -36.21 -12.69 0.45
CA ALA A 395 -34.82 -12.97 0.83
C ALA A 395 -34.51 -14.47 1.04
N LYS A 396 -35.51 -15.28 1.44
CA LYS A 396 -35.37 -16.72 1.66
C LYS A 396 -35.37 -17.46 0.32
N THR A 397 -36.35 -17.18 -0.53
CA THR A 397 -36.55 -17.85 -1.83
C THR A 397 -35.49 -17.47 -2.87
N LEU A 398 -34.92 -16.27 -2.75
CA LEU A 398 -33.65 -15.91 -3.40
C LEU A 398 -32.49 -16.80 -2.92
N GLY A 399 -32.37 -17.04 -1.61
CA GLY A 399 -31.33 -17.90 -1.03
C GLY A 399 -31.51 -19.39 -1.36
N ASP A 400 -32.75 -19.89 -1.39
CA ASP A 400 -33.08 -21.25 -1.85
C ASP A 400 -32.66 -21.44 -3.32
N LEU A 401 -32.88 -20.44 -4.17
CA LEU A 401 -32.46 -20.43 -5.57
C LEU A 401 -30.94 -20.33 -5.74
N GLU A 402 -30.29 -19.42 -5.02
CA GLU A 402 -28.84 -19.26 -5.04
C GLU A 402 -28.15 -20.58 -4.65
N LYS A 403 -28.60 -21.21 -3.56
CA LYS A 403 -28.15 -22.53 -3.13
C LYS A 403 -28.37 -23.61 -4.20
N ALA A 404 -29.57 -23.70 -4.77
CA ALA A 404 -29.88 -24.74 -5.76
C ALA A 404 -29.11 -24.56 -7.09
N ALA A 405 -28.77 -23.32 -7.44
CA ALA A 405 -27.91 -22.99 -8.58
C ALA A 405 -26.45 -23.36 -8.30
N ASP A 406 -25.92 -23.06 -7.11
CA ASP A 406 -24.57 -23.44 -6.72
C ASP A 406 -24.42 -24.96 -6.52
N GLU A 407 -25.43 -25.67 -6.01
CA GLU A 407 -25.48 -27.15 -6.00
C GLU A 407 -25.36 -27.74 -7.43
N TYR A 408 -25.96 -27.10 -8.44
CA TYR A 408 -25.77 -27.52 -9.84
C TYR A 408 -24.37 -27.19 -10.37
N ARG A 409 -23.78 -26.06 -9.99
CA ARG A 409 -22.41 -25.67 -10.39
C ARG A 409 -21.37 -26.60 -9.78
N GLU A 410 -21.56 -26.99 -8.52
CA GLU A 410 -20.74 -27.99 -7.83
C GLU A 410 -20.86 -29.36 -8.51
N HIS A 411 -22.07 -29.83 -8.80
CA HIS A 411 -22.33 -31.07 -9.56
C HIS A 411 -21.66 -31.04 -10.95
N PHE A 412 -21.80 -29.93 -11.69
CA PHE A 412 -21.16 -29.74 -12.99
C PHE A 412 -19.63 -29.80 -12.90
N GLU A 413 -19.01 -29.24 -11.85
CA GLU A 413 -17.55 -29.22 -11.72
C GLU A 413 -16.95 -30.49 -11.12
N LYS A 414 -17.65 -31.19 -10.22
CA LYS A 414 -17.15 -32.39 -9.53
C LYS A 414 -17.51 -33.70 -10.23
N ASP A 415 -18.76 -33.85 -10.66
CA ASP A 415 -19.30 -35.16 -11.06
C ASP A 415 -19.25 -35.39 -12.58
N PHE A 416 -19.26 -34.32 -13.39
CA PHE A 416 -19.13 -34.44 -14.84
C PHE A 416 -17.66 -34.57 -15.25
N ASN A 417 -17.34 -35.62 -16.01
CA ASN A 417 -16.06 -35.72 -16.69
C ASN A 417 -15.94 -34.71 -17.85
N ASP A 418 -14.74 -34.58 -18.39
CA ASP A 418 -14.36 -33.66 -19.47
C ASP A 418 -15.25 -33.72 -20.72
N ARG A 419 -15.78 -34.90 -21.08
CA ARG A 419 -16.69 -35.07 -22.22
C ARG A 419 -18.08 -34.52 -21.91
N GLU A 420 -18.48 -34.53 -20.64
CA GLU A 420 -19.79 -34.10 -20.17
C GLU A 420 -19.86 -32.63 -19.82
N LYS A 421 -18.77 -32.05 -19.30
CA LYS A 421 -18.59 -30.58 -19.22
C LYS A 421 -18.64 -29.92 -20.61
N LYS A 422 -18.24 -30.64 -21.66
CA LYS A 422 -18.27 -30.20 -23.07
C LYS A 422 -19.61 -30.44 -23.79
N LYS A 423 -20.61 -31.10 -23.17
CA LYS A 423 -21.96 -31.26 -23.77
C LYS A 423 -22.65 -29.88 -23.85
N PRO A 424 -23.14 -29.43 -25.03
CA PRO A 424 -23.81 -28.13 -25.17
C PRO A 424 -25.01 -27.95 -24.23
N GLU A 425 -25.74 -29.04 -23.99
CA GLU A 425 -26.81 -29.14 -22.99
C GLU A 425 -26.33 -28.75 -21.57
N ASN A 426 -25.23 -29.33 -21.09
CA ASN A 426 -24.75 -29.12 -19.73
C ASN A 426 -24.16 -27.71 -19.56
N LEU A 427 -23.51 -27.19 -20.60
CA LEU A 427 -23.07 -25.79 -20.68
C LEU A 427 -24.26 -24.82 -20.65
N ARG A 428 -25.37 -25.15 -21.34
CA ARG A 428 -26.60 -24.35 -21.31
C ARG A 428 -27.27 -24.37 -19.93
N LYS A 429 -27.32 -25.52 -19.25
CA LYS A 429 -27.78 -25.64 -17.85
C LYS A 429 -26.92 -24.80 -16.89
N LEU A 430 -25.59 -24.84 -17.05
CA LEU A 430 -24.65 -24.03 -16.26
C LEU A 430 -24.91 -22.53 -16.46
N ALA A 431 -25.00 -22.07 -17.71
CA ALA A 431 -25.30 -20.68 -18.04
C ALA A 431 -26.66 -20.20 -17.51
N LEU A 432 -27.67 -21.08 -17.45
CA LEU A 432 -28.96 -20.78 -16.80
C LEU A 432 -28.82 -20.60 -15.29
N CYS A 433 -27.99 -21.42 -14.62
CA CYS A 433 -27.71 -21.27 -13.18
C CYS A 433 -26.93 -19.98 -12.89
N ASP A 434 -25.89 -19.67 -13.67
CA ASP A 434 -25.14 -18.40 -13.55
C ASP A 434 -26.04 -17.17 -13.81
N SER A 435 -26.97 -17.27 -14.76
CA SER A 435 -27.96 -16.23 -15.07
C SER A 435 -29.00 -16.02 -13.95
N ALA A 436 -29.43 -17.11 -13.31
CA ALA A 436 -30.31 -17.04 -12.13
C ALA A 436 -29.58 -16.44 -10.91
N LEU A 437 -28.33 -16.83 -10.65
CA LEU A 437 -27.47 -16.23 -9.63
C LEU A 437 -27.27 -14.72 -9.88
N LYS A 438 -27.07 -14.33 -11.14
CA LYS A 438 -27.02 -12.92 -11.55
C LYS A 438 -28.34 -12.20 -11.29
N SER A 439 -29.46 -12.81 -11.66
CA SER A 439 -30.81 -12.28 -11.42
C SER A 439 -31.10 -12.10 -9.93
N ALA A 440 -30.65 -13.03 -9.07
CA ALA A 440 -30.82 -12.95 -7.62
C ALA A 440 -30.05 -11.75 -7.03
N ARG A 441 -28.77 -11.58 -7.40
CA ARG A 441 -27.97 -10.41 -6.98
C ARG A 441 -28.56 -9.09 -7.48
N GLN A 442 -29.05 -9.05 -8.72
CA GLN A 442 -29.75 -7.87 -9.26
C GLN A 442 -31.03 -7.56 -8.48
N TYR A 443 -31.83 -8.57 -8.09
CA TYR A 443 -33.00 -8.35 -7.24
C TYR A 443 -32.63 -7.82 -5.85
N ARG A 444 -31.60 -8.41 -5.22
CA ARG A 444 -31.08 -7.92 -3.93
C ARG A 444 -30.68 -6.44 -4.01
N MET A 445 -29.94 -6.03 -5.03
CA MET A 445 -29.60 -4.60 -5.25
C MET A 445 -30.83 -3.70 -5.40
N ILE A 446 -31.87 -4.13 -6.13
CA ILE A 446 -33.14 -3.39 -6.25
C ILE A 446 -33.79 -3.22 -4.87
N THR A 447 -33.86 -4.28 -4.06
CA THR A 447 -34.46 -4.20 -2.71
C THR A 447 -33.63 -3.38 -1.72
N GLU A 448 -32.30 -3.35 -1.83
CA GLU A 448 -31.47 -2.45 -1.01
C GLU A 448 -31.64 -0.98 -1.42
N HIS A 449 -31.78 -0.70 -2.72
CA HIS A 449 -32.09 0.65 -3.21
C HIS A 449 -33.45 1.15 -2.71
N GLU A 450 -34.47 0.28 -2.71
CA GLU A 450 -35.81 0.63 -2.21
C GLU A 450 -35.81 0.98 -0.69
N LYS A 451 -34.85 0.45 0.09
CA LYS A 451 -34.65 0.82 1.52
C LYS A 451 -33.99 2.19 1.74
N LEU A 452 -33.28 2.75 0.75
CA LEU A 452 -32.63 4.06 0.90
C LEU A 452 -33.68 5.16 1.16
N GLY A 453 -34.84 5.06 0.50
CA GLY A 453 -35.89 6.06 0.57
C GLY A 453 -35.53 7.37 -0.15
N PRO A 454 -36.34 8.43 0.03
CA PRO A 454 -36.15 9.71 -0.66
C PRO A 454 -34.89 10.45 -0.21
N LEU A 455 -34.49 11.43 -1.03
CA LEU A 455 -33.41 12.37 -0.73
C LEU A 455 -33.86 13.45 0.28
N PRO A 456 -32.92 14.09 1.01
CA PRO A 456 -31.47 13.85 1.00
C PRO A 456 -31.08 12.58 1.75
N TRP A 457 -29.98 11.95 1.33
CA TRP A 457 -29.42 10.78 2.02
C TRP A 457 -28.39 11.21 3.08
N ASP A 458 -28.44 10.58 4.25
CA ASP A 458 -27.36 10.62 5.24
C ASP A 458 -26.08 9.92 4.72
N GLU A 459 -25.02 9.88 5.54
CA GLU A 459 -23.75 9.29 5.10
C GLU A 459 -23.86 7.79 4.82
N GLU A 460 -24.56 7.01 5.65
CA GLU A 460 -24.68 5.56 5.47
C GLU A 460 -25.49 5.22 4.22
N LYS A 461 -26.55 5.98 3.96
CA LYS A 461 -27.34 5.87 2.72
C LYS A 461 -26.58 6.36 1.49
N GLU A 462 -25.76 7.40 1.60
CA GLU A 462 -24.86 7.86 0.52
C GLU A 462 -23.83 6.78 0.16
N GLU A 463 -23.17 6.17 1.17
CA GLU A 463 -22.26 5.04 0.96
C GLU A 463 -22.98 3.89 0.27
N LYS A 464 -24.15 3.47 0.78
CA LYS A 464 -24.90 2.34 0.22
C LYS A 464 -25.40 2.62 -1.19
N ALA A 465 -25.80 3.85 -1.50
CA ALA A 465 -26.16 4.25 -2.85
C ALA A 465 -24.94 4.25 -3.79
N ALA A 466 -23.77 4.67 -3.30
CA ALA A 466 -22.51 4.64 -4.06
C ALA A 466 -22.06 3.20 -4.35
N GLU A 467 -22.13 2.32 -3.35
CA GLU A 467 -21.86 0.88 -3.49
C GLU A 467 -22.80 0.24 -4.52
N LEU A 468 -24.11 0.45 -4.39
CA LEU A 468 -25.11 -0.09 -5.32
C LEU A 468 -24.90 0.41 -6.76
N TYR A 469 -24.57 1.70 -6.93
CA TYR A 469 -24.26 2.26 -8.25
C TYR A 469 -23.03 1.60 -8.86
N ALA A 470 -21.96 1.46 -8.08
CA ALA A 470 -20.77 0.76 -8.53
C ALA A 470 -21.05 -0.72 -8.86
N GLN A 471 -21.76 -1.44 -7.99
CA GLN A 471 -22.15 -2.84 -8.20
C GLN A 471 -22.97 -3.04 -9.48
N THR A 472 -23.87 -2.11 -9.84
CA THR A 472 -24.64 -2.22 -11.09
C THR A 472 -23.75 -2.28 -12.34
N LEU A 473 -22.55 -1.68 -12.30
CA LEU A 473 -21.61 -1.66 -13.42
C LEU A 473 -20.92 -3.01 -13.65
N PHE A 474 -20.81 -3.85 -12.62
CA PHE A 474 -20.30 -5.23 -12.74
C PHE A 474 -21.38 -6.21 -13.20
N GLU A 475 -22.66 -5.84 -13.05
CA GLU A 475 -23.82 -6.67 -13.42
C GLU A 475 -24.49 -6.23 -14.74
N GLN A 476 -24.13 -5.07 -15.32
CA GLN A 476 -24.49 -4.70 -16.69
C GLN A 476 -23.63 -5.48 -17.72
N GLU A 477 -24.19 -5.87 -18.86
CA GLU A 477 -23.51 -6.72 -19.85
C GLU A 477 -22.39 -6.01 -20.64
N ASP A 478 -22.41 -4.68 -20.65
CA ASP A 478 -21.36 -3.86 -21.26
C ASP A 478 -20.21 -3.52 -20.29
N GLY A 479 -20.38 -3.84 -19.01
CA GLY A 479 -19.37 -3.75 -17.94
C GLY A 479 -18.36 -4.88 -18.02
N LYS A 480 -17.47 -4.83 -19.01
CA LYS A 480 -16.44 -5.85 -19.19
C LYS A 480 -15.28 -5.57 -18.24
N MET A 481 -15.08 -6.49 -17.30
CA MET A 481 -13.83 -6.55 -16.54
C MET A 481 -12.68 -6.93 -17.47
N ALA A 482 -11.78 -5.97 -17.69
CA ALA A 482 -10.44 -6.23 -18.17
C ALA A 482 -9.60 -6.66 -16.95
N ALA A 483 -8.95 -7.83 -17.08
CA ALA A 483 -7.88 -8.19 -16.16
C ALA A 483 -6.74 -7.15 -16.30
N PRO A 484 -5.92 -6.91 -15.26
CA PRO A 484 -4.70 -6.15 -15.45
C PRO A 484 -3.84 -6.83 -16.53
N ASN A 485 -3.46 -6.09 -17.57
CA ASN A 485 -2.29 -6.47 -18.37
C ASN A 485 -1.10 -6.60 -17.42
N ALA A 486 -0.25 -7.62 -17.61
CA ALA A 486 0.95 -7.79 -16.80
C ALA A 486 1.84 -6.52 -16.80
N ASP A 487 1.87 -5.83 -17.94
CA ASP A 487 2.64 -4.60 -18.18
C ASP A 487 2.04 -3.34 -17.53
N ALA A 488 0.84 -3.43 -16.93
CA ALA A 488 0.15 -2.27 -16.39
C ALA A 488 0.74 -1.72 -15.08
N GLY A 489 1.72 -2.40 -14.48
CA GLY A 489 2.42 -2.00 -13.25
C GLY A 489 1.60 -2.10 -11.96
N VAL A 490 0.27 -2.02 -12.03
CA VAL A 490 -0.62 -2.10 -10.86
C VAL A 490 -1.01 -3.55 -10.57
N ILE A 491 -0.18 -4.24 -9.77
CA ILE A 491 -0.44 -5.60 -9.31
C ILE A 491 -1.78 -5.65 -8.57
N GLY A 492 -2.65 -6.59 -8.94
CA GLY A 492 -3.91 -6.83 -8.22
C GLY A 492 -4.96 -5.74 -8.36
N SER A 493 -5.01 -5.02 -9.48
CA SER A 493 -6.08 -4.04 -9.79
C SER A 493 -6.77 -4.36 -11.11
N TRP A 494 -8.06 -4.04 -11.21
CA TRP A 494 -8.90 -4.35 -12.37
C TRP A 494 -9.49 -3.10 -13.01
N TRP A 495 -9.53 -3.03 -14.33
CA TRP A 495 -10.26 -1.98 -15.05
C TRP A 495 -11.71 -2.40 -15.31
N VAL A 496 -12.64 -1.57 -14.86
CA VAL A 496 -14.04 -1.61 -15.29
C VAL A 496 -14.11 -0.81 -16.59
N GLU A 497 -14.47 -1.47 -17.68
CA GLU A 497 -14.56 -0.84 -19.00
C GLU A 497 -15.99 -0.96 -19.53
N LYS A 498 -16.56 0.16 -19.99
CA LYS A 498 -17.87 0.21 -20.65
C LYS A 498 -17.68 0.28 -22.15
N THR A 499 -18.42 -0.52 -22.91
CA THR A 499 -18.50 -0.35 -24.37
C THR A 499 -19.28 0.92 -24.68
N VAL A 500 -18.62 1.91 -25.29
CA VAL A 500 -19.28 3.14 -25.78
C VAL A 500 -19.28 3.15 -27.31
N ALA A 501 -20.35 3.68 -27.91
CA ALA A 501 -20.31 4.08 -29.30
C ALA A 501 -19.45 5.36 -29.41
N ASP A 502 -18.46 5.31 -30.28
CA ASP A 502 -17.78 6.49 -30.81
C ASP A 502 -18.81 7.34 -31.58
N ALA A 503 -18.93 8.62 -31.21
CA ALA A 503 -19.94 9.51 -31.78
C ALA A 503 -19.66 9.85 -33.24
N ASP A 504 -18.39 9.87 -33.65
CA ASP A 504 -17.97 10.32 -34.98
C ASP A 504 -17.82 9.13 -35.95
N SER A 505 -17.36 7.97 -35.45
CA SER A 505 -17.11 6.79 -36.30
C SER A 505 -18.12 5.66 -36.15
N GLY A 506 -19.02 5.72 -35.15
CA GLY A 506 -19.97 4.64 -34.82
C GLY A 506 -19.33 3.37 -34.26
N ASN A 507 -18.00 3.28 -34.21
CA ASN A 507 -17.28 2.11 -33.72
C ASN A 507 -17.46 1.94 -32.21
N LYS A 508 -17.52 0.68 -31.76
CA LYS A 508 -17.63 0.36 -30.33
C LYS A 508 -16.25 0.36 -29.68
N GLN A 509 -15.90 1.47 -29.03
CA GLN A 509 -14.66 1.59 -28.26
C GLN A 509 -14.88 1.11 -26.82
N MET A 510 -13.88 0.45 -26.22
CA MET A 510 -13.88 0.15 -24.79
C MET A 510 -13.34 1.37 -24.04
N LYS A 511 -14.18 1.98 -23.20
CA LYS A 511 -13.80 3.13 -22.38
C LYS A 511 -13.64 2.72 -20.93
N LYS A 512 -12.45 2.95 -20.37
CA LYS A 512 -12.20 2.85 -18.93
C LYS A 512 -13.10 3.81 -18.18
N THR A 513 -13.83 3.29 -17.20
CA THR A 513 -14.76 4.08 -16.38
C THR A 513 -14.37 4.06 -14.91
N PHE A 514 -13.82 2.95 -14.40
CA PHE A 514 -13.35 2.82 -13.02
C PHE A 514 -12.13 1.88 -12.94
N ILE A 515 -11.36 2.01 -11.85
CA ILE A 515 -10.39 1.00 -11.40
C ILE A 515 -10.86 0.41 -10.06
N PHE A 516 -10.73 -0.90 -9.88
CA PHE A 516 -11.11 -1.63 -8.66
C PHE A 516 -9.89 -2.34 -8.04
N LYS A 517 -9.66 -2.12 -6.74
CA LYS A 517 -8.51 -2.63 -5.96
C LYS A 517 -8.99 -3.48 -4.77
N PRO A 518 -9.13 -4.81 -4.91
CA PRO A 518 -9.57 -5.69 -3.83
C PRO A 518 -8.51 -5.90 -2.74
N SER A 519 -8.93 -5.79 -1.47
CA SER A 519 -8.09 -5.85 -0.28
C SER A 519 -7.25 -7.13 -0.15
N ASP A 520 -7.75 -8.28 -0.60
CA ASP A 520 -7.02 -9.56 -0.52
C ASP A 520 -5.87 -9.67 -1.54
N ALA A 521 -5.81 -8.78 -2.54
CA ALA A 521 -4.72 -8.70 -3.51
C ALA A 521 -3.55 -7.81 -3.05
N GLU A 522 -3.70 -7.06 -1.95
CA GLU A 522 -2.68 -6.15 -1.45
C GLU A 522 -1.39 -6.88 -1.03
N THR A 523 -0.24 -6.23 -1.25
CA THR A 523 1.05 -6.60 -0.68
C THR A 523 1.25 -5.94 0.69
N ARG A 524 2.06 -6.54 1.57
CA ARG A 524 2.39 -5.94 2.86
C ARG A 524 3.42 -4.82 2.66
N VAL A 525 3.18 -3.64 3.24
CA VAL A 525 4.12 -2.52 3.29
C VAL A 525 4.37 -2.15 4.77
N ASN A 526 5.58 -1.75 5.12
CA ASN A 526 5.90 -1.42 6.52
C ASN A 526 5.04 -0.24 7.03
N GLY A 527 4.34 -0.47 8.15
CA GLY A 527 3.36 0.45 8.73
C GLY A 527 2.02 0.57 7.99
N PHE A 528 1.74 -0.34 7.04
CA PHE A 528 0.47 -0.47 6.34
C PHE A 528 0.02 -1.95 6.36
N PRO A 529 -0.97 -2.32 7.19
CA PRO A 529 -1.43 -3.69 7.27
C PRO A 529 -2.15 -4.10 5.98
N ARG A 530 -1.98 -5.37 5.60
CA ARG A 530 -2.54 -5.93 4.36
C ARG A 530 -4.07 -5.93 4.41
N GLY A 531 -4.69 -5.42 3.35
CA GLY A 531 -6.13 -5.21 3.22
C GLY A 531 -6.59 -3.80 3.63
N GLY A 532 -5.71 -3.01 4.26
CA GLY A 532 -5.99 -1.64 4.69
C GLY A 532 -5.85 -0.59 3.58
N SER A 533 -5.23 -0.90 2.43
CA SER A 533 -5.06 0.05 1.31
C SER A 533 -6.41 0.49 0.73
N ALA A 534 -7.35 -0.44 0.57
CA ALA A 534 -8.71 -0.13 0.14
C ALA A 534 -9.39 0.90 1.07
N ALA A 535 -9.32 0.71 2.39
CA ALA A 535 -9.86 1.67 3.37
C ALA A 535 -9.19 3.05 3.25
N ARG A 536 -7.86 3.07 3.05
CA ARG A 536 -7.04 4.28 2.94
C ARG A 536 -7.33 5.08 1.66
N GLU A 537 -7.71 4.43 0.56
CA GLU A 537 -8.21 5.10 -0.65
C GLU A 537 -9.47 5.95 -0.39
N ILE A 538 -10.46 5.40 0.33
CA ILE A 538 -11.67 6.16 0.70
C ILE A 538 -11.31 7.27 1.71
N MET A 539 -10.44 6.99 2.69
CA MET A 539 -10.01 8.02 3.65
C MET A 539 -9.25 9.17 2.98
N GLY A 540 -8.40 8.89 1.98
CA GLY A 540 -7.73 9.92 1.19
C GLY A 540 -8.73 10.84 0.47
N LYS A 541 -9.75 10.25 -0.16
CA LYS A 541 -10.86 11.01 -0.77
C LYS A 541 -11.67 11.79 0.27
N ALA A 542 -11.95 11.22 1.44
CA ALA A 542 -12.69 11.88 2.50
C ALA A 542 -11.90 13.05 3.12
N ILE A 543 -10.58 12.94 3.31
CA ILE A 543 -9.70 14.05 3.70
C ILE A 543 -9.78 15.16 2.65
N SER A 544 -9.64 14.81 1.37
CA SER A 544 -9.75 15.76 0.26
C SER A 544 -11.08 16.51 0.29
N ASP A 545 -12.19 15.81 0.54
CA ASP A 545 -13.53 16.41 0.63
C ASP A 545 -13.67 17.37 1.82
N GLN A 546 -13.19 17.01 3.01
CA GLN A 546 -13.28 17.90 4.18
C GLN A 546 -12.39 19.14 4.02
N VAL A 547 -11.16 18.99 3.50
CA VAL A 547 -10.28 20.14 3.24
C VAL A 547 -10.89 21.03 2.15
N SER A 548 -11.47 20.47 1.08
CA SER A 548 -12.22 21.25 0.08
C SER A 548 -13.42 21.97 0.69
N ALA A 549 -14.20 21.33 1.56
CA ALA A 549 -15.33 21.94 2.24
C ALA A 549 -14.93 23.09 3.18
N MET A 550 -13.76 23.02 3.82
CA MET A 550 -13.25 24.11 4.66
C MET A 550 -12.70 25.28 3.83
N THR A 551 -11.87 24.97 2.83
CA THR A 551 -11.00 25.97 2.17
C THR A 551 -11.52 26.48 0.82
N GLY A 552 -12.43 25.76 0.18
CA GLY A 552 -12.83 25.99 -1.21
C GLY A 552 -11.81 25.49 -2.25
N LEU A 553 -10.67 24.93 -1.82
CA LEU A 553 -9.66 24.36 -2.73
C LEU A 553 -10.20 23.11 -3.42
N ASP A 554 -10.24 23.10 -4.76
CA ASP A 554 -10.58 21.92 -5.55
C ASP A 554 -9.32 21.11 -5.92
N PHE A 555 -9.16 19.95 -5.27
CA PHE A 555 -8.06 19.01 -5.51
C PHE A 555 -8.32 18.03 -6.67
N GLY A 556 -9.57 17.87 -7.12
CA GLY A 556 -9.93 16.99 -8.25
C GLY A 556 -9.85 15.49 -7.98
N THR A 557 -9.51 15.09 -6.76
CA THR A 557 -9.44 13.69 -6.28
C THR A 557 -10.69 12.92 -6.72
N PRO A 558 -10.58 11.81 -7.49
CA PRO A 558 -11.75 11.14 -8.05
C PRO A 558 -12.70 10.54 -6.99
N GLU A 559 -13.98 10.44 -7.32
CA GLU A 559 -14.97 9.70 -6.52
C GLU A 559 -14.46 8.26 -6.30
N THR A 560 -14.29 7.90 -5.02
CA THR A 560 -13.60 6.70 -4.55
C THR A 560 -14.38 6.14 -3.36
N GLU A 561 -14.93 4.95 -3.53
CA GLU A 561 -15.94 4.37 -2.63
C GLU A 561 -15.54 2.91 -2.30
N LEU A 562 -15.96 2.36 -1.15
CA LEU A 562 -15.67 0.97 -0.76
C LEU A 562 -16.79 0.06 -1.28
N ILE A 563 -16.45 -1.05 -1.93
CA ILE A 563 -17.45 -1.97 -2.50
C ILE A 563 -17.09 -3.44 -2.31
N THR A 564 -18.11 -4.28 -2.19
CA THR A 564 -17.98 -5.74 -2.31
C THR A 564 -18.51 -6.19 -3.67
N VAL A 565 -17.72 -6.97 -4.41
CA VAL A 565 -18.11 -7.53 -5.73
C VAL A 565 -17.99 -9.05 -5.74
N ASN A 566 -18.72 -9.73 -6.62
CA ASN A 566 -18.55 -11.15 -6.84
C ASN A 566 -17.15 -11.43 -7.44
N GLY A 567 -16.31 -12.18 -6.73
CA GLY A 567 -14.95 -12.51 -7.18
C GLY A 567 -14.91 -13.34 -8.46
N ALA A 568 -15.96 -14.11 -8.78
CA ALA A 568 -16.06 -14.84 -10.04
C ALA A 568 -16.08 -13.90 -11.28
N SER A 569 -16.64 -12.70 -11.13
CA SER A 569 -16.67 -11.67 -12.18
C SER A 569 -15.29 -11.05 -12.45
N LEU A 570 -14.33 -11.21 -11.54
CA LEU A 570 -12.98 -10.67 -11.64
C LEU A 570 -12.05 -11.69 -12.32
N LYS A 571 -11.87 -11.58 -13.64
CA LYS A 571 -10.92 -12.43 -14.39
C LYS A 571 -9.52 -12.34 -13.78
N GLY A 572 -8.91 -13.48 -13.44
CA GLY A 572 -7.52 -13.54 -13.01
C GLY A 572 -6.56 -13.15 -14.14
N THR A 573 -5.30 -12.87 -13.79
CA THR A 573 -4.22 -12.49 -14.71
C THR A 573 -4.07 -13.43 -15.90
N ASN A 574 -4.37 -14.72 -15.72
CA ASN A 574 -4.20 -15.76 -16.73
C ASN A 574 -5.52 -16.05 -17.48
N GLY A 575 -6.46 -15.10 -17.52
CA GLY A 575 -7.77 -15.21 -18.18
C GLY A 575 -8.78 -16.14 -17.50
N LYS A 576 -8.35 -17.00 -16.57
CA LYS A 576 -9.22 -17.85 -15.74
C LYS A 576 -10.19 -17.01 -14.90
N PRO A 577 -11.38 -17.55 -14.54
CA PRO A 577 -12.26 -16.92 -13.56
C PRO A 577 -11.55 -16.61 -12.24
N GLY A 578 -12.01 -15.59 -11.53
CA GLY A 578 -11.51 -15.27 -10.20
C GLY A 578 -12.00 -16.28 -9.16
N LYS A 579 -11.47 -16.13 -7.93
CA LYS A 579 -11.95 -16.85 -6.75
C LYS A 579 -13.47 -16.57 -6.59
N PRO A 580 -14.32 -17.59 -6.37
CA PRO A 580 -15.78 -17.42 -6.48
C PRO A 580 -16.43 -16.65 -5.32
N TRP A 581 -15.72 -16.42 -4.22
CA TRP A 581 -16.24 -15.68 -3.07
C TRP A 581 -16.30 -14.16 -3.31
N PRO A 582 -17.14 -13.42 -2.56
CA PRO A 582 -17.15 -11.96 -2.60
C PRO A 582 -15.78 -11.38 -2.23
N ARG A 583 -15.36 -10.31 -2.92
CA ARG A 583 -14.10 -9.60 -2.66
C ARG A 583 -14.41 -8.13 -2.46
N THR A 584 -14.05 -7.59 -1.29
CA THR A 584 -14.16 -6.17 -0.97
C THR A 584 -12.91 -5.42 -1.42
N GLY A 585 -13.08 -4.17 -1.85
CA GLY A 585 -12.01 -3.31 -2.34
C GLY A 585 -12.47 -1.89 -2.60
N SER A 586 -11.53 -0.98 -2.82
CA SER A 586 -11.86 0.37 -3.28
C SER A 586 -12.20 0.36 -4.78
N ILE A 587 -13.21 1.11 -5.18
CA ILE A 587 -13.46 1.47 -6.57
C ILE A 587 -13.23 2.97 -6.74
N GLN A 588 -12.46 3.36 -7.74
CA GLN A 588 -12.13 4.76 -8.04
C GLN A 588 -12.55 5.10 -9.46
N HIS A 589 -13.28 6.21 -9.63
CA HIS A 589 -13.68 6.72 -10.94
C HIS A 589 -12.44 7.07 -11.79
N PHE A 590 -12.48 6.74 -13.08
CA PHE A 590 -11.45 7.15 -14.02
C PHE A 590 -11.53 8.65 -14.29
N ALA A 591 -10.47 9.39 -13.91
CA ALA A 591 -10.32 10.80 -14.25
C ALA A 591 -10.12 11.00 -15.76
N LYS A 592 -10.74 12.01 -16.36
CA LYS A 592 -10.40 12.43 -17.73
C LYS A 592 -9.03 13.12 -17.69
N SER A 593 -8.06 12.59 -18.41
CA SER A 593 -6.67 13.03 -18.38
C SER A 593 -5.98 12.87 -19.74
N ASP A 594 -4.99 13.71 -19.99
CA ASP A 594 -4.07 13.64 -21.14
C ASP A 594 -2.99 12.54 -20.93
N GLY A 595 -2.69 12.19 -19.67
CA GLY A 595 -1.75 11.12 -19.30
C GLY A 595 -1.34 11.16 -17.83
N GLU A 596 -0.47 10.22 -17.42
CA GLU A 596 0.23 10.29 -16.12
C GLU A 596 1.37 11.32 -16.18
N MET A 597 1.61 12.05 -15.10
CA MET A 597 2.65 13.09 -15.02
C MET A 597 4.06 12.55 -15.35
N ARG A 598 4.35 11.28 -15.00
CA ARG A 598 5.59 10.56 -15.35
C ARG A 598 5.89 10.48 -16.85
N LYS A 599 4.87 10.46 -17.71
CA LYS A 599 4.99 10.30 -19.17
C LYS A 599 4.69 11.60 -19.93
N ALA A 600 4.53 12.70 -19.21
CA ALA A 600 4.16 13.99 -19.79
C ALA A 600 5.35 14.68 -20.46
N ASP A 601 5.06 15.41 -21.54
CA ASP A 601 6.04 16.27 -22.18
C ASP A 601 6.50 17.41 -21.24
N PRO A 602 7.80 17.75 -21.17
CA PRO A 602 8.29 18.83 -20.32
C PRO A 602 7.73 20.23 -20.60
N ALA A 603 7.11 20.51 -21.76
CA ALA A 603 6.35 21.75 -21.95
C ALA A 603 4.98 21.69 -21.28
N ALA A 604 4.30 20.54 -21.29
CA ALA A 604 3.06 20.35 -20.54
C ALA A 604 3.27 20.49 -19.01
N LEU A 605 4.42 20.03 -18.49
CA LEU A 605 4.78 20.23 -17.08
C LEU A 605 4.98 21.71 -16.71
N LYS A 606 5.43 22.55 -17.66
CA LYS A 606 5.59 24.01 -17.46
C LYS A 606 4.26 24.78 -17.50
N LEU A 607 3.16 24.15 -17.94
CA LEU A 607 1.81 24.72 -17.94
C LEU A 607 1.05 24.44 -16.64
N ILE A 608 1.64 23.71 -15.69
CA ILE A 608 1.05 23.46 -14.36
C ILE A 608 1.34 24.68 -13.47
N PRO A 609 0.31 25.39 -12.96
CA PRO A 609 0.51 26.56 -12.09
C PRO A 609 1.21 26.20 -10.77
N ASP A 610 1.94 27.16 -10.20
CA ASP A 610 2.57 27.00 -8.87
C ASP A 610 1.53 26.66 -7.79
N GLU A 611 0.35 27.28 -7.86
CA GLU A 611 -0.77 27.04 -6.93
C GLU A 611 -1.33 25.60 -7.03
N GLU A 612 -1.34 25.02 -8.22
CA GLU A 612 -1.77 23.64 -8.47
C GLU A 612 -0.81 22.64 -7.81
N VAL A 613 0.49 22.91 -7.90
CA VAL A 613 1.54 22.17 -7.18
C VAL A 613 1.40 22.36 -5.66
N GLN A 614 1.21 23.60 -5.20
CA GLN A 614 1.17 23.93 -3.78
C GLN A 614 -0.04 23.32 -3.07
N LYS A 615 -1.25 23.44 -3.63
CA LYS A 615 -2.48 22.90 -3.00
C LYS A 615 -2.46 21.36 -2.90
N LEU A 616 -1.94 20.68 -3.92
CA LEU A 616 -1.91 19.21 -3.92
C LEU A 616 -0.85 18.66 -2.97
N ALA A 617 0.28 19.35 -2.81
CA ALA A 617 1.26 18.95 -1.80
C ALA A 617 0.78 19.27 -0.37
N VAL A 618 0.00 20.35 -0.17
CA VAL A 618 -0.74 20.59 1.07
C VAL A 618 -1.66 19.41 1.39
N LEU A 619 -2.43 18.91 0.42
CA LEU A 619 -3.26 17.71 0.60
C LEU A 619 -2.42 16.48 0.95
N ASP A 620 -1.35 16.18 0.21
CA ASP A 620 -0.50 15.02 0.44
C ASP A 620 0.24 15.05 1.79
N LEU A 621 0.61 16.24 2.27
CA LEU A 621 1.21 16.41 3.61
C LEU A 621 0.17 16.16 4.70
N ILE A 622 -1.04 16.72 4.59
CA ILE A 622 -2.15 16.46 5.52
C ILE A 622 -2.49 14.96 5.55
N GLN A 623 -2.57 14.33 4.37
CA GLN A 623 -2.78 12.88 4.23
C GLN A 623 -1.58 12.04 4.69
N LEU A 624 -0.38 12.62 4.86
CA LEU A 624 0.88 11.93 5.06
C LEU A 624 1.10 10.82 4.02
N ASN A 625 1.01 11.15 2.74
CA ASN A 625 1.08 10.19 1.64
C ASN A 625 2.50 9.61 1.46
N MET A 626 2.66 8.32 1.78
CA MET A 626 3.94 7.61 1.73
C MET A 626 4.33 7.08 0.34
N ASP A 627 3.61 7.40 -0.74
CA ASP A 627 3.98 6.98 -2.10
C ASP A 627 3.58 7.95 -3.24
N ARG A 628 3.52 9.27 -2.98
CA ARG A 628 3.21 10.25 -4.04
C ARG A 628 4.36 10.45 -5.03
N HIS A 629 4.49 9.50 -5.96
CA HIS A 629 5.35 9.61 -7.14
C HIS A 629 4.58 10.13 -8.37
N ASP A 630 5.30 10.46 -9.43
CA ASP A 630 4.80 11.04 -10.70
C ASP A 630 3.84 10.13 -11.50
N GLY A 631 3.80 8.83 -11.21
CA GLY A 631 2.74 7.95 -11.72
C GLY A 631 1.38 8.16 -11.04
N ASN A 632 1.35 8.84 -9.88
CA ASN A 632 0.16 9.02 -9.03
C ASN A 632 -0.45 10.43 -9.15
N PHE A 633 -0.12 11.12 -10.24
CA PHE A 633 -0.85 12.30 -10.74
C PHE A 633 -1.21 12.10 -12.20
N MET A 634 -2.47 12.37 -12.54
CA MET A 634 -2.93 12.48 -13.92
C MET A 634 -2.96 13.96 -14.32
N ILE A 635 -2.44 14.30 -15.49
CA ILE A 635 -2.53 15.65 -16.06
C ILE A 635 -3.81 15.78 -16.88
N GLY A 636 -4.48 16.93 -16.78
CA GLY A 636 -5.59 17.29 -17.64
C GLY A 636 -5.60 18.79 -17.95
N ASP A 637 -6.53 19.19 -18.79
CA ASP A 637 -6.80 20.61 -19.06
C ASP A 637 -7.54 21.27 -17.89
N ASP A 638 -7.22 22.53 -17.60
CA ASP A 638 -7.92 23.32 -16.57
C ASP A 638 -9.15 24.08 -17.11
N GLY A 639 -9.39 24.04 -18.42
CA GLY A 639 -10.46 24.78 -19.11
C GLY A 639 -10.13 26.25 -19.40
N LYS A 640 -8.91 26.70 -19.08
CA LYS A 640 -8.39 28.07 -19.27
C LYS A 640 -7.10 28.10 -20.09
N GLY A 641 -6.62 26.94 -20.56
CA GLY A 641 -5.37 26.79 -21.32
C GLY A 641 -4.15 26.46 -20.46
N GLY A 642 -4.31 26.31 -19.14
CA GLY A 642 -3.31 25.75 -18.24
C GLY A 642 -3.42 24.23 -18.13
N LYS A 643 -2.56 23.62 -17.31
CA LYS A 643 -2.65 22.20 -16.96
C LYS A 643 -2.95 21.98 -15.48
N ARG A 644 -3.93 21.13 -15.25
CA ARG A 644 -4.41 20.69 -13.94
C ARG A 644 -3.78 19.34 -13.60
N LEU A 645 -3.57 19.07 -12.32
CA LEU A 645 -3.20 17.76 -11.80
C LEU A 645 -4.40 17.11 -11.08
N THR A 646 -4.50 15.79 -11.15
CA THR A 646 -5.49 14.98 -10.45
C THR A 646 -4.79 13.89 -9.65
N PRO A 647 -4.86 13.90 -8.31
CA PRO A 647 -4.25 12.87 -7.48
C PRO A 647 -5.05 11.57 -7.54
N ILE A 648 -4.34 10.44 -7.66
CA ILE A 648 -4.89 9.08 -7.63
C ILE A 648 -4.07 8.20 -6.67
N ASP A 649 -4.49 6.96 -6.41
CA ASP A 649 -3.71 5.97 -5.66
C ASP A 649 -3.31 6.42 -4.23
N HIS A 650 -4.30 6.58 -3.36
CA HIS A 650 -4.15 6.99 -1.96
C HIS A 650 -3.98 5.80 -0.99
N GLY A 651 -3.66 4.61 -1.49
CA GLY A 651 -3.54 3.40 -0.67
C GLY A 651 -2.55 3.49 0.48
N LEU A 652 -1.57 4.40 0.38
CA LEU A 652 -0.48 4.60 1.35
C LEU A 652 -0.54 5.97 2.06
N VAL A 653 -1.73 6.54 2.26
CA VAL A 653 -1.97 7.68 3.16
C VAL A 653 -2.17 7.25 4.61
N MET A 654 -2.02 8.16 5.58
CA MET A 654 -2.25 8.01 7.02
C MET A 654 -1.41 6.92 7.75
N PRO A 655 -0.10 6.77 7.50
CA PRO A 655 0.74 5.70 8.05
C PRO A 655 0.69 5.56 9.58
N SER A 656 1.06 4.38 10.09
CA SER A 656 1.45 4.24 11.51
C SER A 656 2.75 4.99 11.80
N ARG A 657 3.12 5.19 13.07
CA ARG A 657 4.39 5.84 13.44
C ARG A 657 5.61 5.10 12.88
N ASP A 658 5.53 3.77 12.82
CA ASP A 658 6.51 2.89 12.16
C ASP A 658 6.55 3.11 10.64
N GLY A 659 5.39 3.19 9.98
CA GLY A 659 5.31 3.41 8.53
C GLY A 659 5.86 4.77 8.12
N LEU A 660 5.55 5.79 8.91
CA LEU A 660 6.07 7.14 8.77
C LEU A 660 7.60 7.14 8.97
N GLY A 661 8.12 6.48 10.00
CA GLY A 661 9.56 6.31 10.21
C GLY A 661 10.25 5.60 9.05
N ALA A 662 9.71 4.46 8.61
CA ALA A 662 10.27 3.62 7.55
C ALA A 662 10.17 4.24 6.14
N ARG A 663 9.25 5.18 5.91
CA ARG A 663 9.01 5.78 4.58
C ARG A 663 9.14 7.31 4.50
N ARG A 664 9.56 8.02 5.56
CA ARG A 664 9.64 9.51 5.60
C ARG A 664 10.26 10.19 4.39
N ALA A 665 11.30 9.58 3.80
CA ALA A 665 11.95 10.05 2.58
C ALA A 665 11.00 10.19 1.36
N ARG A 666 9.77 9.65 1.44
CA ARG A 666 8.70 9.79 0.43
C ARG A 666 7.89 11.09 0.54
N LEU A 667 7.98 11.82 1.66
CA LEU A 667 7.32 13.13 1.81
C LEU A 667 8.07 14.30 1.16
N GLY A 668 9.35 14.12 0.80
CA GLY A 668 10.20 15.19 0.26
C GLY A 668 11.12 14.78 -0.90
N ARG A 669 12.16 15.60 -1.15
CA ARG A 669 13.05 15.45 -2.30
C ARG A 669 13.90 14.17 -2.25
N PRO A 670 14.15 13.51 -3.39
CA PRO A 670 13.55 13.70 -4.71
C PRO A 670 12.24 12.90 -4.91
N ALA A 671 11.79 12.14 -3.90
CA ALA A 671 10.83 11.06 -4.09
C ALA A 671 9.36 11.52 -4.19
N HIS A 672 9.00 12.63 -3.52
CA HIS A 672 7.67 13.23 -3.67
C HIS A 672 7.59 14.01 -4.97
N ALA A 673 6.68 13.67 -5.89
CA ALA A 673 6.68 14.21 -7.24
C ALA A 673 6.63 15.75 -7.28
N LEU A 674 5.73 16.34 -6.50
CA LEU A 674 5.55 17.79 -6.41
C LEU A 674 6.76 18.53 -5.81
N SER A 675 7.61 17.86 -5.02
CA SER A 675 8.80 18.49 -4.42
C SER A 675 9.84 18.90 -5.47
N ARG A 676 9.78 18.32 -6.68
CA ARG A 676 10.65 18.60 -7.83
C ARG A 676 10.08 19.66 -8.78
N MET A 677 8.87 20.16 -8.54
CA MET A 677 8.22 21.14 -9.42
C MET A 677 8.60 22.57 -9.01
N PRO A 678 8.75 23.54 -9.95
CA PRO A 678 9.16 24.91 -9.63
C PRO A 678 8.26 25.69 -8.65
N GLY A 679 7.01 25.23 -8.45
CA GLY A 679 6.11 25.76 -7.42
C GLY A 679 6.51 25.41 -5.98
N ALA A 680 7.39 24.42 -5.80
CA ALA A 680 7.82 23.95 -4.48
C ALA A 680 8.89 24.85 -3.84
N ASP A 681 9.82 25.42 -4.62
CA ASP A 681 10.85 26.35 -4.16
C ASP A 681 10.31 27.77 -3.88
N LYS A 682 9.03 28.01 -4.18
CA LYS A 682 8.34 29.28 -3.91
C LYS A 682 7.68 29.23 -2.53
N LYS A 683 7.62 30.38 -1.85
CA LYS A 683 6.76 30.54 -0.67
C LYS A 683 5.30 30.34 -1.10
N LEU A 684 4.48 29.86 -0.17
CA LEU A 684 3.04 29.74 -0.38
C LEU A 684 2.42 31.13 -0.56
N SER A 685 1.40 31.27 -1.40
CA SER A 685 0.70 32.55 -1.54
C SER A 685 0.01 32.94 -0.20
N PRO A 686 -0.14 34.24 0.11
CA PRO A 686 -0.85 34.65 1.32
C PRO A 686 -2.27 34.07 1.41
N GLU A 687 -2.95 33.89 0.27
CA GLU A 687 -4.22 33.19 0.20
C GLU A 687 -4.09 31.71 0.60
N MET A 688 -3.14 30.97 0.03
CA MET A 688 -2.90 29.55 0.38
C MET A 688 -2.58 29.38 1.87
N VAL A 689 -1.84 30.31 2.46
CA VAL A 689 -1.56 30.35 3.92
C VAL A 689 -2.84 30.56 4.73
N GLU A 690 -3.73 31.47 4.32
CA GLU A 690 -5.04 31.65 4.95
C GLU A 690 -5.95 30.42 4.78
N LYS A 691 -5.92 29.76 3.61
CA LYS A 691 -6.61 28.47 3.39
C LYS A 691 -6.12 27.39 4.36
N ILE A 692 -4.80 27.24 4.53
CA ILE A 692 -4.23 26.27 5.47
C ILE A 692 -4.67 26.56 6.91
N LYS A 693 -4.76 27.83 7.33
CA LYS A 693 -5.26 28.22 8.65
C LYS A 693 -6.73 27.84 8.89
N GLN A 694 -7.57 27.83 7.85
CA GLN A 694 -8.98 27.44 7.93
C GLN A 694 -9.22 25.94 8.22
N ILE A 695 -8.21 25.07 8.03
CA ILE A 695 -8.36 23.60 8.14
C ILE A 695 -8.49 23.18 9.61
N ASP A 696 -9.66 22.68 10.03
CA ASP A 696 -9.86 22.15 11.39
C ASP A 696 -9.50 20.65 11.45
N PRO A 697 -8.46 20.24 12.19
CA PRO A 697 -8.06 18.83 12.25
C PRO A 697 -9.06 17.96 13.02
N ASP A 698 -9.76 18.50 14.02
CA ASP A 698 -10.68 17.74 14.86
C ASP A 698 -12.02 17.52 14.17
N GLU A 699 -12.49 18.50 13.39
CA GLU A 699 -13.64 18.31 12.49
C GLU A 699 -13.34 17.28 11.38
N ILE A 700 -12.12 17.28 10.80
CA ILE A 700 -11.69 16.22 9.87
C ILE A 700 -11.72 14.86 10.57
N ILE A 701 -11.13 14.72 11.77
CA ILE A 701 -11.13 13.45 12.50
C ILE A 701 -12.55 12.97 12.80
N ALA A 702 -13.45 13.86 13.24
CA ALA A 702 -14.84 13.51 13.50
C ALA A 702 -15.55 13.00 12.22
N ALA A 703 -15.35 13.66 11.08
CA ALA A 703 -15.89 13.23 9.80
C ALA A 703 -15.31 11.89 9.34
N LEU A 704 -14.00 11.67 9.47
CA LEU A 704 -13.35 10.42 9.10
C LEU A 704 -13.74 9.24 10.01
N LYS A 705 -13.90 9.45 11.32
CA LYS A 705 -14.42 8.42 12.24
C LYS A 705 -15.85 8.03 11.89
N LYS A 706 -16.71 8.99 11.54
CA LYS A 706 -18.06 8.70 11.02
C LYS A 706 -18.03 7.90 9.72
N LYS A 707 -17.13 8.24 8.79
CA LYS A 707 -16.89 7.51 7.54
C LYS A 707 -16.39 6.08 7.80
N GLN A 708 -15.47 5.89 8.76
CA GLN A 708 -14.97 4.58 9.17
C GLN A 708 -16.09 3.69 9.73
N ALA A 709 -16.93 4.25 10.60
CA ALA A 709 -18.06 3.52 11.19
C ALA A 709 -19.10 3.10 10.13
N ALA A 710 -19.41 3.98 9.17
CA ALA A 710 -20.31 3.65 8.05
C ALA A 710 -19.72 2.52 7.17
N MET A 711 -18.46 2.63 6.75
CA MET A 711 -17.78 1.57 5.99
C MET A 711 -17.68 0.24 6.76
N ALA A 712 -17.39 0.26 8.05
CA ALA A 712 -17.31 -0.95 8.88
C ALA A 712 -18.68 -1.64 9.05
N LYS A 713 -19.77 -0.85 9.18
CA LYS A 713 -21.14 -1.38 9.22
C LYS A 713 -21.58 -2.00 7.90
N LEU A 714 -21.18 -1.44 6.77
CA LEU A 714 -21.53 -1.95 5.43
C LEU A 714 -20.62 -3.13 4.99
N HIS A 715 -19.36 -3.15 5.42
CA HIS A 715 -18.36 -4.15 5.02
C HIS A 715 -17.61 -4.73 6.23
N PRO A 716 -18.27 -5.43 7.17
CA PRO A 716 -17.65 -5.92 8.40
C PRO A 716 -16.49 -6.92 8.16
N GLY A 717 -16.51 -7.63 7.04
CA GLY A 717 -15.41 -8.53 6.62
C GLY A 717 -14.26 -7.85 5.86
N ALA A 718 -14.29 -6.53 5.66
CA ALA A 718 -13.10 -5.79 5.24
C ALA A 718 -12.25 -5.46 6.47
N THR A 719 -10.92 -5.43 6.32
CA THR A 719 -9.98 -5.20 7.45
C THR A 719 -9.92 -3.73 7.91
N MET A 720 -11.07 -3.06 7.96
CA MET A 720 -11.27 -1.66 8.38
C MET A 720 -10.75 -1.36 9.78
N ALA A 721 -10.85 -2.33 10.69
CA ALA A 721 -10.38 -2.23 12.09
C ALA A 721 -8.85 -2.26 12.19
N ALA A 722 -8.17 -3.06 11.37
CA ALA A 722 -6.72 -2.99 11.21
C ALA A 722 -6.30 -1.79 10.35
N GLY A 723 -7.20 -1.31 9.49
CA GLY A 723 -6.94 -0.33 8.43
C GLY A 723 -6.45 1.01 8.95
N VAL A 724 -7.17 1.69 9.85
CA VAL A 724 -6.87 3.03 10.35
C VAL A 724 -7.20 3.14 11.85
N THR A 725 -6.29 3.73 12.64
CA THR A 725 -6.37 3.80 14.11
C THR A 725 -6.24 5.24 14.64
N ASP A 726 -6.45 5.42 15.95
CA ASP A 726 -6.26 6.72 16.62
C ASP A 726 -4.82 7.24 16.60
N GLU A 727 -3.82 6.38 16.41
CA GLU A 727 -2.46 6.84 16.10
C GLU A 727 -2.43 7.59 14.76
N ASN A 728 -3.08 7.04 13.72
CA ASN A 728 -3.09 7.65 12.39
C ASN A 728 -3.83 9.00 12.41
N TYR A 729 -4.92 9.11 13.18
CA TYR A 729 -5.62 10.38 13.41
C TYR A 729 -4.75 11.39 14.19
N LYS A 730 -4.01 10.95 15.22
CA LYS A 730 -3.06 11.82 15.96
C LYS A 730 -1.93 12.34 15.06
N LEU A 731 -1.36 11.49 14.20
CA LEU A 731 -0.32 11.88 13.24
C LEU A 731 -0.86 12.90 12.22
N MET A 732 -2.04 12.66 11.65
CA MET A 732 -2.72 13.61 10.76
C MET A 732 -2.97 14.97 11.45
N LYS A 733 -3.43 14.97 12.72
CA LYS A 733 -3.61 16.20 13.50
C LYS A 733 -2.31 16.98 13.68
N ARG A 734 -1.22 16.31 14.08
CA ARG A 734 0.11 16.94 14.22
C ARG A 734 0.65 17.48 12.90
N SER A 735 0.40 16.79 11.79
CA SER A 735 0.72 17.27 10.44
C SER A 735 -0.01 18.58 10.12
N ILE A 736 -1.33 18.65 10.33
CA ILE A 736 -2.12 19.87 10.10
C ILE A 736 -1.62 21.02 10.99
N GLN A 737 -1.35 20.75 12.27
CA GLN A 737 -0.85 21.76 13.21
C GLN A 737 0.54 22.29 12.82
N PHE A 738 1.47 21.41 12.44
CA PHE A 738 2.78 21.82 11.93
C PHE A 738 2.64 22.63 10.63
N LEU A 739 1.81 22.18 9.70
CA LEU A 739 1.60 22.84 8.41
C LEU A 739 1.03 24.26 8.59
N LYS A 740 0.11 24.48 9.54
CA LYS A 740 -0.38 25.83 9.88
C LYS A 740 0.71 26.79 10.33
N LYS A 741 1.71 26.31 11.07
CA LYS A 741 2.84 27.12 11.54
C LYS A 741 3.90 27.28 10.43
N ALA A 742 4.36 26.18 9.86
CA ALA A 742 5.40 26.18 8.84
C ALA A 742 5.02 26.92 7.55
N SER A 743 3.74 26.91 7.16
CA SER A 743 3.25 27.61 5.95
C SER A 743 3.46 29.13 5.95
N THR A 744 3.58 29.79 7.12
CA THR A 744 3.85 31.24 7.18
C THR A 744 5.32 31.58 6.96
N GLU A 745 6.23 30.62 7.10
CA GLU A 745 7.69 30.86 7.13
C GLU A 745 8.48 30.12 6.04
N LEU A 746 7.98 28.98 5.54
CA LEU A 746 8.70 28.06 4.67
C LEU A 746 8.15 28.03 3.23
N THR A 747 9.00 27.65 2.28
CA THR A 747 8.57 27.19 0.95
C THR A 747 8.00 25.78 1.09
N LEU A 748 7.25 25.30 0.10
CA LEU A 748 6.76 23.93 0.14
C LEU A 748 7.92 22.91 0.20
N ALA A 749 9.01 23.14 -0.53
CA ALA A 749 10.20 22.27 -0.49
C ALA A 749 10.86 22.25 0.91
N GLU A 750 10.94 23.40 1.58
CA GLU A 750 11.42 23.51 2.97
C GLU A 750 10.50 22.77 3.96
N ILE A 751 9.17 22.90 3.82
CA ILE A 751 8.20 22.14 4.64
C ILE A 751 8.41 20.63 4.43
N GLN A 752 8.50 20.19 3.18
CA GLN A 752 8.68 18.78 2.84
C GLN A 752 10.00 18.20 3.34
N ASP A 753 11.07 18.98 3.37
CA ASP A 753 12.34 18.58 3.98
C ASP A 753 12.23 18.45 5.52
N ALA A 754 11.51 19.35 6.19
CA ALA A 754 11.24 19.24 7.63
C ALA A 754 10.54 17.91 8.00
N TYR A 755 9.58 17.46 7.18
CA TYR A 755 8.95 16.15 7.34
C TYR A 755 9.92 14.97 7.14
N VAL A 756 11.00 15.14 6.36
CA VAL A 756 12.02 14.09 6.13
C VAL A 756 13.01 14.02 7.30
N VAL A 757 13.44 15.16 7.86
CA VAL A 757 14.55 15.22 8.84
C VAL A 757 14.19 15.65 10.26
N SER A 758 12.93 15.95 10.55
CA SER A 758 12.48 16.39 11.87
C SER A 758 11.15 15.76 12.31
N LEU A 759 10.90 14.50 11.92
CA LEU A 759 9.72 13.73 12.36
C LEU A 759 9.56 13.80 13.89
N GLU A 760 10.64 13.59 14.61
CA GLU A 760 10.65 13.45 16.07
C GLU A 760 10.18 14.75 16.74
N LYS A 761 10.54 15.90 16.15
CA LYS A 761 10.12 17.24 16.58
C LYS A 761 8.68 17.58 16.20
N ILE A 762 8.17 17.02 15.10
CA ILE A 762 6.80 17.27 14.60
C ILE A 762 5.77 16.36 15.31
N PHE A 763 6.07 15.07 15.42
CA PHE A 763 5.11 14.04 15.83
C PHE A 763 5.28 13.55 17.27
N ASP A 764 6.52 13.53 17.80
CA ASP A 764 6.81 12.89 19.09
C ASP A 764 7.00 13.90 20.25
N SER A 765 7.27 15.19 19.95
CA SER A 765 7.24 16.26 20.97
C SER A 765 5.93 16.26 21.75
N ALA A 766 6.00 16.34 23.08
CA ALA A 766 4.83 16.40 23.97
C ALA A 766 3.92 17.61 23.64
N ASP A 767 2.63 17.55 23.98
CA ASP A 767 1.67 18.59 23.58
C ASP A 767 2.03 20.00 24.11
N ASN A 768 2.63 20.08 25.31
CA ASN A 768 3.17 21.32 25.89
C ASN A 768 4.53 21.76 25.33
N GLN A 769 5.16 20.95 24.47
CA GLN A 769 6.43 21.23 23.77
C GLN A 769 6.25 21.25 22.24
N MET A 770 5.01 21.10 21.75
CA MET A 770 4.68 20.96 20.34
C MET A 770 5.14 22.18 19.54
N ASP A 771 4.84 23.39 20.02
CA ASP A 771 5.23 24.63 19.34
C ASP A 771 6.74 24.79 19.21
N SER A 772 7.50 24.53 20.28
CA SER A 772 8.97 24.54 20.25
C SER A 772 9.55 23.44 19.35
N GLY A 773 8.90 22.27 19.25
CA GLY A 773 9.28 21.23 18.29
C GLY A 773 9.05 21.68 16.84
N PHE A 774 7.95 22.38 16.57
CA PHE A 774 7.70 22.97 15.26
C PHE A 774 8.70 24.08 14.93
N ASP A 775 9.08 24.93 15.90
CA ASP A 775 10.11 25.96 15.72
C ASP A 775 11.47 25.33 15.38
N ASP A 776 11.90 24.32 16.13
CA ASP A 776 13.13 23.56 15.84
C ASP A 776 13.11 22.99 14.41
N ALA A 777 12.01 22.35 14.00
CA ALA A 777 11.86 21.78 12.66
C ALA A 777 11.91 22.85 11.55
N ILE A 778 11.32 24.02 11.79
CA ILE A 778 11.35 25.18 10.88
C ILE A 778 12.78 25.72 10.74
N GLN A 779 13.55 25.84 11.83
CA GLN A 779 14.93 26.32 11.76
C GLN A 779 15.87 25.28 11.10
N VAL A 780 15.69 23.99 11.37
CA VAL A 780 16.44 22.91 10.71
C VAL A 780 16.21 22.92 9.19
N ALA A 781 14.97 23.13 8.73
CA ALA A 781 14.67 23.25 7.31
C ALA A 781 15.35 24.46 6.66
N LYS A 782 15.21 25.66 7.25
CA LYS A 782 15.86 26.90 6.76
C LYS A 782 17.39 26.78 6.66
N ALA A 783 18.02 26.13 7.65
CA ALA A 783 19.45 25.89 7.65
C ALA A 783 19.90 24.94 6.52
N ARG A 784 19.00 24.08 6.03
CA ARG A 784 19.25 23.13 4.95
C ARG A 784 18.95 23.69 3.56
N THR A 785 18.10 24.70 3.41
CA THR A 785 17.80 25.36 2.12
C THR A 785 19.04 25.69 1.27
N PRO A 786 20.09 26.39 1.77
CA PRO A 786 21.28 26.68 0.96
C PRO A 786 22.11 25.42 0.63
N LEU A 787 22.01 24.36 1.44
CA LEU A 787 22.69 23.10 1.20
C LEU A 787 21.97 22.26 0.13
N HIS A 788 20.63 22.30 0.07
CA HIS A 788 19.87 21.73 -1.05
C HIS A 788 20.20 22.42 -2.36
N ALA A 789 20.26 23.76 -2.37
CA ALA A 789 20.65 24.55 -3.55
C ALA A 789 22.12 24.34 -3.98
N GLU A 790 22.92 23.58 -3.23
CA GLU A 790 24.23 23.07 -3.65
C GLU A 790 24.16 21.57 -4.01
N ALA A 791 23.37 20.77 -3.28
CA ALA A 791 23.09 19.38 -3.60
C ALA A 791 22.42 19.22 -4.98
N ASP A 792 21.47 20.07 -5.34
CA ASP A 792 20.84 20.07 -6.68
C ASP A 792 21.89 20.29 -7.79
N LYS A 793 22.85 21.21 -7.60
CA LYS A 793 23.99 21.41 -8.54
C LYS A 793 24.95 20.21 -8.59
N ILE A 794 25.00 19.42 -7.53
CA ILE A 794 25.74 18.15 -7.48
C ILE A 794 24.98 17.06 -8.24
N LEU A 795 23.63 17.09 -8.24
CA LEU A 795 22.79 16.19 -9.02
C LEU A 795 22.75 16.54 -10.52
N ASP A 796 22.89 17.83 -10.88
CA ASP A 796 22.98 18.29 -12.28
C ASP A 796 24.19 17.69 -13.04
N ASP A 797 25.31 17.48 -12.33
CA ASP A 797 26.56 16.91 -12.86
C ASP A 797 26.77 15.48 -12.30
N PHE A 798 25.71 14.67 -12.41
CA PHE A 798 25.58 13.36 -11.75
C PHE A 798 26.74 12.41 -12.04
N ASP A 799 27.05 12.09 -13.30
CA ASP A 799 28.02 11.02 -13.64
C ASP A 799 29.40 11.27 -13.02
N LYS A 800 29.84 12.53 -13.09
CA LYS A 800 31.11 13.02 -12.53
C LYS A 800 31.09 13.01 -11.00
N ASN A 801 30.01 13.50 -10.38
CA ASN A 801 29.92 13.55 -8.92
C ASN A 801 29.72 12.16 -8.30
N GLN A 802 29.02 11.25 -8.98
CA GLN A 802 28.98 9.82 -8.65
C GLN A 802 30.38 9.24 -8.71
N ALA A 803 31.13 9.41 -9.81
CA ALA A 803 32.49 8.88 -9.95
C ALA A 803 33.46 9.42 -8.87
N ILE A 804 33.33 10.69 -8.46
CA ILE A 804 34.08 11.26 -7.32
C ILE A 804 33.64 10.59 -6.00
N PHE A 805 32.34 10.44 -5.78
CA PHE A 805 31.78 9.83 -4.56
C PHE A 805 32.16 8.34 -4.42
N GLU A 806 32.25 7.62 -5.54
CA GLU A 806 32.74 6.25 -5.65
C GLU A 806 34.25 6.15 -5.43
N GLY A 807 35.05 7.01 -6.06
CA GLY A 807 36.50 7.12 -5.80
C GLY A 807 36.87 7.58 -4.39
N LEU A 808 35.91 8.14 -3.64
CA LEU A 808 36.02 8.41 -2.20
C LEU A 808 35.54 7.24 -1.33
N GLY A 809 35.15 6.12 -1.92
CA GLY A 809 34.72 4.89 -1.22
C GLY A 809 33.29 4.91 -0.67
N TRP A 810 32.45 5.87 -1.07
CA TRP A 810 31.07 5.96 -0.57
C TRP A 810 30.06 5.14 -1.39
N GLY A 811 30.30 4.90 -2.68
CA GLY A 811 29.31 4.28 -3.58
C GLY A 811 28.84 2.88 -3.16
N LEU A 812 29.77 2.00 -2.76
CA LEU A 812 29.48 0.60 -2.38
C LEU A 812 28.45 0.47 -1.23
N SER A 813 28.27 1.51 -0.42
CA SER A 813 27.38 1.49 0.75
C SER A 813 25.88 1.63 0.42
N PHE A 814 25.49 1.97 -0.81
CA PHE A 814 24.13 2.47 -1.08
C PHE A 814 23.26 1.64 -2.05
N GLY A 815 23.78 0.58 -2.68
CA GLY A 815 23.02 -0.19 -3.67
C GLY A 815 22.73 0.66 -4.91
N LEU A 816 23.75 0.78 -5.77
CA LEU A 816 23.90 1.83 -6.77
C LEU A 816 22.84 1.77 -7.89
N ASN A 817 21.75 2.49 -7.69
CA ASN A 817 21.01 3.11 -8.77
C ASN A 817 20.88 4.62 -8.50
N TYR A 818 20.75 5.40 -9.57
CA TYR A 818 20.58 6.86 -9.59
C TYR A 818 19.60 7.35 -8.50
N THR A 819 18.42 6.74 -8.43
CA THR A 819 17.34 7.09 -7.49
C THR A 819 17.74 6.92 -6.02
N ASN A 820 18.49 5.88 -5.68
CA ASN A 820 18.99 5.66 -4.31
C ASN A 820 20.06 6.69 -3.92
N TRP A 821 20.98 7.02 -4.84
CA TRP A 821 22.00 8.05 -4.61
C TRP A 821 21.36 9.43 -4.43
N GLN A 822 20.47 9.85 -5.34
CA GLN A 822 19.75 11.12 -5.21
C GLN A 822 18.97 11.23 -3.89
N ARG A 823 18.28 10.16 -3.46
CA ARG A 823 17.60 10.13 -2.16
C ARG A 823 18.57 10.32 -1.00
N TRP A 824 19.73 9.65 -1.03
CA TRP A 824 20.73 9.83 0.02
C TRP A 824 21.28 11.26 0.04
N VAL A 825 21.57 11.82 -1.13
CA VAL A 825 22.06 13.19 -1.30
C VAL A 825 21.09 14.21 -0.72
N MET A 826 19.80 14.16 -1.09
CA MET A 826 18.79 15.12 -0.60
C MET A 826 18.41 14.91 0.87
N MET A 827 18.54 13.69 1.41
CA MET A 827 18.46 13.50 2.87
C MET A 827 19.67 14.09 3.60
N ASN A 828 20.87 14.01 3.01
CA ASN A 828 22.15 14.37 3.63
C ASN A 828 22.91 15.47 2.84
N PRO A 829 22.31 16.63 2.51
CA PRO A 829 22.95 17.62 1.64
C PRO A 829 24.23 18.17 2.27
N GLU A 830 24.25 18.42 3.59
CA GLU A 830 25.45 18.83 4.33
C GLU A 830 26.61 17.83 4.16
N LYS A 831 26.36 16.53 4.35
CA LYS A 831 27.39 15.49 4.18
C LYS A 831 27.82 15.38 2.73
N THR A 832 26.90 15.47 1.77
CA THR A 832 27.23 15.41 0.34
C THR A 832 28.16 16.56 -0.06
N VAL A 833 27.78 17.78 0.30
CA VAL A 833 28.58 19.00 0.12
C VAL A 833 29.96 18.85 0.76
N LYS A 834 30.02 18.39 2.02
CA LYS A 834 31.28 18.16 2.74
C LYS A 834 32.15 17.08 2.10
N ILE A 835 31.57 15.97 1.64
CA ILE A 835 32.28 14.86 0.99
C ILE A 835 32.90 15.34 -0.32
N LEU A 836 32.13 16.01 -1.18
CA LEU A 836 32.59 16.40 -2.51
C LEU A 836 33.51 17.61 -2.50
N LYS A 837 33.23 18.67 -1.71
CA LYS A 837 34.15 19.82 -1.57
C LYS A 837 35.47 19.43 -0.93
N ASN A 838 35.43 18.71 0.18
CA ASN A 838 36.65 18.41 0.96
C ASN A 838 37.32 17.10 0.53
N LYS A 839 36.78 16.40 -0.49
CA LYS A 839 37.21 15.06 -0.92
C LYS A 839 37.34 14.08 0.26
N THR A 840 36.30 14.04 1.11
CA THR A 840 36.31 13.23 2.33
C THR A 840 36.14 11.76 1.98
N VAL A 841 37.20 10.96 2.17
CA VAL A 841 37.15 9.49 2.01
C VAL A 841 36.20 8.89 3.05
N ASN A 842 35.46 7.84 2.67
CA ASN A 842 34.59 7.08 3.57
C ASN A 842 35.42 6.50 4.74
N PRO A 843 35.15 6.85 6.01
CA PRO A 843 35.93 6.37 7.14
C PRO A 843 36.02 4.85 7.26
N ALA A 844 35.00 4.11 6.83
CA ALA A 844 35.06 2.64 6.83
C ALA A 844 36.05 2.10 5.79
N VAL A 845 36.11 2.71 4.61
CA VAL A 845 37.09 2.38 3.56
C VAL A 845 38.49 2.84 3.96
N GLN A 846 38.63 4.02 4.59
CA GLN A 846 39.89 4.49 5.13
C GLN A 846 40.43 3.56 6.23
N ALA A 847 39.59 3.11 7.17
CA ALA A 847 39.96 2.12 8.19
C ALA A 847 40.33 0.75 7.58
N THR A 848 39.67 0.37 6.48
CA THR A 848 39.99 -0.87 5.74
C THR A 848 41.35 -0.75 5.06
N ILE A 849 41.63 0.39 4.41
CA ILE A 849 42.93 0.71 3.81
C ILE A 849 44.03 0.76 4.88
N GLN A 850 43.78 1.35 6.05
CA GLN A 850 44.72 1.36 7.18
C GLN A 850 45.00 -0.05 7.72
N LYS A 851 43.98 -0.92 7.82
CA LYS A 851 44.18 -2.33 8.19
C LYS A 851 45.03 -3.07 7.15
N LEU A 852 44.73 -2.89 5.85
CA LEU A 852 45.51 -3.48 4.76
C LEU A 852 46.95 -2.95 4.76
N GLN A 853 47.16 -1.64 4.91
CA GLN A 853 48.48 -1.02 5.04
C GLN A 853 49.29 -1.62 6.19
N ALA A 854 48.68 -1.80 7.37
CA ALA A 854 49.34 -2.44 8.51
C ALA A 854 49.65 -3.93 8.27
N GLU A 855 48.76 -4.66 7.62
CA GLU A 855 48.99 -6.07 7.26
C GLU A 855 50.07 -6.22 6.18
N ILE A 856 50.14 -5.31 5.22
CA ILE A 856 51.18 -5.28 4.18
C ILE A 856 52.53 -4.91 4.79
N GLN A 857 52.60 -3.91 5.67
CA GLN A 857 53.80 -3.55 6.42
C GLN A 857 54.31 -4.71 7.30
N ARG A 858 53.41 -5.57 7.82
CA ARG A 858 53.75 -6.79 8.56
C ARG A 858 54.32 -7.88 7.64
N LEU A 859 53.75 -8.05 6.45
CA LEU A 859 54.16 -9.09 5.48
C LEU A 859 55.41 -8.70 4.68
N ASP A 860 55.63 -7.41 4.46
CA ASP A 860 56.81 -6.85 3.79
C ASP A 860 57.15 -5.47 4.39
N PRO A 861 58.08 -5.40 5.34
CA PRO A 861 58.48 -4.14 5.97
C PRO A 861 59.14 -3.13 5.02
N THR A 862 59.46 -3.50 3.78
CA THR A 862 60.11 -2.61 2.80
C THR A 862 59.14 -1.77 1.96
N VAL A 863 57.84 -2.06 2.03
CA VAL A 863 56.79 -1.30 1.34
C VAL A 863 56.37 -0.10 2.20
N ASP A 864 56.68 1.13 1.77
CA ASP A 864 56.15 2.34 2.43
C ASP A 864 54.60 2.36 2.32
N PRO A 865 53.86 2.35 3.44
CA PRO A 865 52.40 2.34 3.44
C PRO A 865 51.77 3.52 2.69
N LYS A 866 52.49 4.64 2.55
CA LYS A 866 52.03 5.83 1.82
C LYS A 866 51.95 5.60 0.30
N THR A 867 52.59 4.56 -0.23
CA THR A 867 52.48 4.16 -1.64
C THR A 867 51.19 3.40 -1.96
N LEU A 868 50.47 2.96 -0.92
CA LEU A 868 49.13 2.35 -1.00
C LEU A 868 48.09 3.46 -0.87
N VAL A 869 47.87 4.20 -1.95
CA VAL A 869 47.00 5.39 -2.00
C VAL A 869 45.51 5.00 -2.08
N ALA A 870 44.63 5.98 -1.84
CA ALA A 870 43.16 5.94 -1.87
C ALA A 870 42.53 5.06 -2.99
N PRO A 871 41.29 4.54 -2.79
CA PRO A 871 40.76 3.43 -3.59
C PRO A 871 40.70 3.77 -5.07
N SER A 872 41.31 2.90 -5.87
CA SER A 872 41.69 3.13 -7.25
C SER A 872 41.84 1.77 -7.93
N PRO A 873 41.67 1.64 -9.25
CA PRO A 873 42.05 0.43 -9.98
C PRO A 873 43.54 0.05 -9.85
N ALA A 874 44.37 0.90 -9.25
CA ALA A 874 45.72 0.56 -8.81
C ALA A 874 45.74 -0.22 -7.48
N LEU A 875 44.83 0.06 -6.53
CA LEU A 875 44.72 -0.65 -5.26
C LEU A 875 44.30 -2.10 -5.46
N ASP A 876 43.34 -2.37 -6.36
CA ASP A 876 42.95 -3.74 -6.71
C ASP A 876 44.12 -4.53 -7.30
N LYS A 877 44.89 -3.88 -8.19
CA LYS A 877 46.11 -4.46 -8.78
C LYS A 877 47.23 -4.66 -7.75
N GLN A 878 47.35 -3.77 -6.75
CA GLN A 878 48.27 -3.93 -5.62
C GLN A 878 47.84 -5.10 -4.73
N VAL A 879 46.56 -5.20 -4.37
CA VAL A 879 45.99 -6.34 -3.62
C VAL A 879 46.22 -7.65 -4.36
N ASP A 880 45.98 -7.72 -5.66
CA ASP A 880 46.26 -8.92 -6.46
C ASP A 880 47.76 -9.21 -6.63
N PHE A 881 48.62 -8.20 -6.70
CA PHE A 881 50.07 -8.36 -6.64
C PHE A 881 50.53 -8.93 -5.28
N LEU A 882 49.92 -8.47 -4.19
CA LEU A 882 50.22 -8.91 -2.83
C LEU A 882 49.71 -10.34 -2.56
N LYS A 883 48.50 -10.70 -3.04
CA LYS A 883 48.03 -12.11 -3.07
C LYS A 883 49.04 -12.99 -3.80
N LYS A 884 49.51 -12.57 -4.99
CA LYS A 884 50.52 -13.29 -5.77
C LYS A 884 51.87 -13.36 -5.05
N LYS A 885 52.29 -12.31 -4.33
CA LYS A 885 53.53 -12.31 -3.54
C LYS A 885 53.43 -13.20 -2.30
N GLN A 886 52.28 -13.23 -1.62
CA GLN A 886 52.00 -14.13 -0.50
C GLN A 886 51.95 -15.60 -0.96
N GLN A 887 51.29 -15.87 -2.09
CA GLN A 887 51.29 -17.17 -2.77
C GLN A 887 52.71 -17.60 -3.20
N ALA A 888 53.52 -16.68 -3.71
CA ALA A 888 54.92 -16.92 -4.06
C ALA A 888 55.81 -17.18 -2.82
N ALA A 889 55.56 -16.51 -1.69
CA ALA A 889 56.24 -16.75 -0.43
C ALA A 889 55.87 -18.12 0.18
N LEU A 890 54.60 -18.51 0.10
CA LEU A 890 54.14 -19.86 0.46
C LEU A 890 54.78 -20.92 -0.44
N LEU A 891 54.84 -20.70 -1.76
CA LEU A 891 55.57 -21.54 -2.72
C LEU A 891 57.07 -21.67 -2.41
N ALA A 892 57.74 -20.56 -2.07
CA ALA A 892 59.15 -20.57 -1.70
C ALA A 892 59.37 -21.36 -0.39
N LYS A 893 58.49 -21.19 0.60
CA LYS A 893 58.52 -21.93 1.87
C LYS A 893 58.25 -23.43 1.67
N ALA A 894 57.36 -23.79 0.75
CA ALA A 894 57.12 -25.18 0.35
C ALA A 894 58.41 -25.80 -0.19
N LYS A 895 59.07 -25.10 -1.12
CA LYS A 895 60.30 -25.58 -1.75
C LYS A 895 61.47 -25.73 -0.76
N THR A 896 61.58 -24.87 0.26
CA THR A 896 62.56 -25.06 1.35
C THR A 896 62.25 -26.23 2.28
N LEU A 897 61.03 -26.75 2.25
CA LEU A 897 60.61 -27.96 2.98
C LEU A 897 60.61 -29.23 2.07
N GLY A 898 61.22 -29.15 0.89
CA GLY A 898 61.27 -30.27 -0.07
C GLY A 898 59.96 -30.52 -0.83
N VAL A 899 59.01 -29.59 -0.78
CA VAL A 899 57.67 -29.73 -1.37
C VAL A 899 57.60 -28.99 -2.70
N ASP A 900 57.54 -29.73 -3.82
CA ASP A 900 57.61 -29.16 -5.17
C ASP A 900 56.28 -28.54 -5.67
N LYS A 901 55.12 -28.87 -5.06
CA LYS A 901 53.82 -28.23 -5.39
C LYS A 901 53.12 -27.68 -4.16
N PRO A 902 52.50 -26.48 -4.23
CA PRO A 902 51.85 -25.86 -3.07
C PRO A 902 50.57 -26.61 -2.63
N SER A 903 50.07 -27.55 -3.44
CA SER A 903 49.00 -28.48 -3.06
C SER A 903 49.45 -29.51 -2.02
N GLU A 904 50.71 -29.95 -2.08
CA GLU A 904 51.30 -30.99 -1.22
C GLU A 904 51.62 -30.45 0.20
N PHE A 905 51.53 -29.14 0.40
CA PHE A 905 51.62 -28.47 1.71
C PHE A 905 50.46 -28.86 2.65
N ARG A 906 49.42 -29.56 2.17
CA ARG A 906 48.37 -30.14 3.01
C ARG A 906 48.77 -31.45 3.70
N ASP A 907 49.85 -32.09 3.25
CA ASP A 907 50.07 -33.52 3.48
C ASP A 907 51.35 -33.84 4.29
N LEU A 908 52.03 -32.83 4.87
CA LEU A 908 53.21 -33.00 5.75
C LEU A 908 52.82 -33.14 7.24
N PRO A 909 53.14 -34.26 7.93
CA PRO A 909 52.78 -34.47 9.35
C PRO A 909 53.63 -33.67 10.35
N LEU A 910 53.03 -33.34 11.49
CA LEU A 910 53.52 -32.37 12.48
C LEU A 910 54.62 -32.89 13.45
N MET A 911 55.50 -33.80 13.01
CA MET A 911 56.40 -34.57 13.89
C MET A 911 57.63 -33.83 14.43
N GLU A 912 58.34 -33.04 13.61
CA GLU A 912 59.59 -32.39 14.07
C GLU A 912 59.36 -31.29 15.12
N ALA A 913 58.12 -30.81 15.26
CA ALA A 913 57.73 -29.91 16.36
C ALA A 913 57.53 -30.64 17.70
N TYR A 914 57.52 -31.98 17.72
CA TYR A 914 57.12 -32.79 18.88
C TYR A 914 58.29 -33.24 19.76
N GLU A 915 59.49 -33.46 19.18
CA GLU A 915 60.66 -33.94 19.96
C GLU A 915 61.17 -32.90 20.98
N GLY A 916 60.83 -31.62 20.79
CA GLY A 916 61.16 -30.54 21.73
C GLY A 916 60.27 -30.46 22.99
N MET A 917 59.20 -31.25 23.09
CA MET A 917 58.24 -31.18 24.21
C MET A 917 58.10 -32.53 24.93
N GLY A 918 59.00 -32.77 25.90
CA GLY A 918 59.07 -34.01 26.66
C GLY A 918 57.76 -34.38 27.37
N GLY A 919 57.20 -35.54 27.03
CA GLY A 919 55.91 -36.02 27.52
C GLY A 919 55.74 -37.54 27.44
N ALA A 920 56.79 -38.30 27.77
CA ALA A 920 56.81 -39.75 27.61
C ALA A 920 56.03 -40.50 28.71
N ALA A 921 54.72 -40.68 28.53
CA ALA A 921 53.93 -41.69 29.23
C ALA A 921 52.67 -42.11 28.42
N ASN A 922 52.32 -43.40 28.49
CA ASN A 922 51.06 -43.98 28.01
C ASN A 922 50.68 -43.78 26.52
N LEU A 923 51.25 -44.60 25.63
CA LEU A 923 50.53 -45.12 24.46
C LEU A 923 51.13 -46.44 23.93
N GLN A 924 51.19 -47.48 24.78
CA GLN A 924 51.36 -48.85 24.30
C GLN A 924 50.03 -49.34 23.70
N GLY A 925 50.02 -49.66 22.40
CA GLY A 925 48.88 -50.29 21.73
C GLY A 925 48.17 -49.42 20.69
N MET A 926 48.87 -49.06 19.61
CA MET A 926 48.23 -48.73 18.32
C MET A 926 48.90 -49.49 17.18
N ASP A 927 48.08 -49.96 16.25
CA ASP A 927 48.49 -50.87 15.16
C ASP A 927 49.19 -50.12 14.02
N SER A 928 50.25 -50.70 13.47
CA SER A 928 51.14 -50.09 12.47
C SER A 928 50.61 -50.22 11.04
N THR A 929 49.30 -50.08 10.84
CA THR A 929 48.60 -50.31 9.56
C THR A 929 47.85 -49.10 8.99
N ALA A 930 47.67 -48.03 9.77
CA ALA A 930 46.81 -46.88 9.42
C ALA A 930 47.15 -46.22 8.07
N HIS A 931 48.42 -46.24 7.65
CA HIS A 931 48.90 -45.71 6.37
C HIS A 931 48.46 -46.52 5.13
N LYS A 932 47.65 -47.58 5.30
CA LYS A 932 47.02 -48.35 4.21
C LYS A 932 45.54 -48.00 3.97
N LEU A 933 44.95 -47.10 4.75
CA LEU A 933 43.55 -46.67 4.57
C LEU A 933 43.38 -45.74 3.36
N PRO A 934 42.18 -45.69 2.72
CA PRO A 934 41.86 -44.67 1.73
C PRO A 934 41.90 -43.25 2.32
N LEU A 935 42.29 -42.25 1.53
CA LEU A 935 42.53 -40.88 1.99
C LEU A 935 41.33 -40.27 2.75
N LYS A 936 40.10 -40.54 2.31
CA LYS A 936 38.88 -40.10 3.01
C LYS A 936 38.86 -40.56 4.47
N ASP A 937 39.23 -41.81 4.70
CA ASP A 937 39.08 -42.46 6.00
C ASP A 937 40.30 -42.18 6.90
N GLN A 938 41.46 -41.90 6.30
CA GLN A 938 42.58 -41.25 7.00
C GLN A 938 42.20 -39.85 7.50
N VAL A 939 41.57 -39.02 6.67
CA VAL A 939 41.07 -37.68 7.06
C VAL A 939 39.98 -37.79 8.14
N GLU A 940 39.06 -38.75 8.03
CA GLU A 940 38.03 -38.98 9.05
C GLU A 940 38.62 -39.48 10.39
N LEU A 941 39.69 -40.28 10.35
CA LEU A 941 40.43 -40.74 11.53
C LEU A 941 41.22 -39.60 12.17
N MET A 942 41.96 -38.82 11.39
CA MET A 942 42.71 -37.63 11.85
C MET A 942 41.76 -36.59 12.47
N ALA A 943 40.60 -36.33 11.85
CA ALA A 943 39.59 -35.44 12.40
C ALA A 943 39.02 -35.95 13.73
N LYS A 944 38.83 -37.27 13.91
CA LYS A 944 38.40 -37.87 15.18
C LYS A 944 39.47 -37.77 16.26
N ILE A 945 40.74 -38.04 15.91
CA ILE A 945 41.89 -37.91 16.82
C ILE A 945 42.02 -36.45 17.29
N GLU A 946 41.99 -35.48 16.38
CA GLU A 946 42.22 -34.09 16.77
C GLU A 946 41.00 -33.46 17.47
N PHE A 947 39.77 -33.90 17.15
CA PHE A 947 38.58 -33.56 17.95
C PHE A 947 38.67 -34.12 19.38
N GLN A 948 39.23 -35.31 19.58
CA GLN A 948 39.51 -35.85 20.92
C GLN A 948 40.66 -35.11 21.63
N ARG A 949 41.75 -34.81 20.91
CA ARG A 949 42.94 -34.09 21.43
C ARG A 949 42.63 -32.65 21.84
N MET A 950 41.71 -31.98 21.13
CA MET A 950 41.16 -30.67 21.51
C MET A 950 40.14 -30.74 22.67
N GLY A 951 39.98 -31.88 23.37
CA GLY A 951 39.04 -32.01 24.48
C GLY A 951 37.56 -32.01 24.08
N GLY A 952 37.28 -32.12 22.77
CA GLY A 952 35.94 -32.07 22.19
C GLY A 952 35.26 -30.71 22.27
N GLU A 953 33.97 -30.72 21.96
CA GLU A 953 33.10 -29.55 21.81
C GLU A 953 33.11 -28.58 23.02
N LYS A 954 33.43 -29.06 24.23
CA LYS A 954 33.53 -28.21 25.43
C LYS A 954 34.64 -27.17 25.36
N GLU A 955 35.81 -27.52 24.84
CA GLU A 955 36.97 -26.63 24.88
C GLU A 955 36.94 -25.59 23.76
N MET A 956 36.40 -25.96 22.59
CA MET A 956 36.10 -25.01 21.51
C MET A 956 35.08 -23.95 21.97
N ASN A 957 34.06 -24.36 22.74
CA ASN A 957 33.12 -23.45 23.40
C ASN A 957 33.75 -22.65 24.57
N ARG A 958 34.88 -23.08 25.14
CA ARG A 958 35.65 -22.31 26.14
C ARG A 958 36.49 -21.22 25.48
N ILE A 959 37.01 -21.46 24.28
CA ILE A 959 37.93 -20.55 23.56
C ILE A 959 37.15 -19.46 22.80
N LEU A 960 36.06 -19.79 22.12
CA LEU A 960 35.28 -18.84 21.30
C LEU A 960 34.88 -17.53 22.03
N PRO A 961 34.42 -17.55 23.30
CA PRO A 961 34.09 -16.32 24.04
C PRO A 961 35.29 -15.44 24.43
N GLN A 962 36.52 -15.94 24.28
CA GLN A 962 37.75 -15.22 24.63
C GLN A 962 38.37 -14.48 23.42
N LEU A 963 37.81 -14.64 22.23
CA LEU A 963 38.23 -13.90 21.03
C LEU A 963 37.68 -12.47 21.07
N PRO A 964 38.54 -11.42 21.02
CA PRO A 964 38.09 -10.04 21.22
C PRO A 964 37.33 -9.48 20.00
N GLY A 965 36.16 -8.88 20.28
CA GLY A 965 35.37 -8.12 19.31
C GLY A 965 34.55 -8.98 18.34
N ASN A 966 34.16 -8.39 17.20
CA ASN A 966 33.21 -8.99 16.26
C ASN A 966 33.72 -10.24 15.53
N VAL A 967 34.98 -10.65 15.72
CA VAL A 967 35.66 -11.71 14.95
C VAL A 967 34.88 -13.04 15.00
N GLY A 968 34.54 -13.54 16.20
CA GLY A 968 33.78 -14.78 16.35
C GLY A 968 32.39 -14.70 15.71
N LYS A 969 31.74 -13.54 15.76
CA LYS A 969 30.45 -13.30 15.11
C LYS A 969 30.57 -13.34 13.58
N THR A 970 31.54 -12.63 13.01
CA THR A 970 31.76 -12.57 11.56
C THR A 970 32.09 -13.94 10.97
N ILE A 971 32.90 -14.77 11.66
CA ILE A 971 33.22 -16.14 11.22
C ILE A 971 31.96 -17.02 11.16
N ILE A 972 31.06 -16.90 12.16
CA ILE A 972 29.79 -17.64 12.18
C ILE A 972 28.85 -17.17 11.07
N GLU A 973 28.66 -15.85 10.91
CA GLU A 973 27.81 -15.27 9.86
C GLU A 973 28.30 -15.64 8.44
N GLN A 974 29.62 -15.70 8.22
CA GLN A 974 30.23 -16.16 6.96
C GLN A 974 30.02 -17.66 6.74
N ALA A 975 30.18 -18.50 7.77
CA ALA A 975 29.95 -19.94 7.67
C ALA A 975 28.49 -20.28 7.35
N GLU A 976 27.52 -19.56 7.94
CA GLU A 976 26.10 -19.74 7.64
C GLU A 976 25.74 -19.27 6.22
N ALA A 977 26.27 -18.13 5.76
CA ALA A 977 26.07 -17.64 4.40
C ALA A 977 26.62 -18.62 3.34
N LEU A 978 27.84 -19.14 3.54
CA LEU A 978 28.46 -20.11 2.63
C LEU A 978 27.70 -21.46 2.63
N ARG A 979 27.15 -21.87 3.78
CA ARG A 979 26.30 -23.06 3.88
C ARG A 979 24.97 -22.87 3.15
N PHE A 980 24.32 -21.71 3.31
CA PHE A 980 23.09 -21.37 2.60
C PHE A 980 23.30 -21.36 1.08
N TRP A 981 24.40 -20.79 0.58
CA TRP A 981 24.71 -20.79 -0.86
C TRP A 981 24.90 -22.20 -1.43
N LYS A 982 25.65 -23.07 -0.74
CA LYS A 982 25.84 -24.48 -1.16
C LYS A 982 24.55 -25.30 -1.11
N GLU A 983 23.60 -24.92 -0.25
CA GLU A 983 22.26 -25.51 -0.19
C GLU A 983 21.32 -24.96 -1.28
N TYR A 984 21.56 -23.75 -1.79
CA TYR A 984 20.88 -23.12 -2.94
C TYR A 984 21.36 -23.71 -4.27
N GLU A 985 22.67 -23.88 -4.49
CA GLU A 985 23.21 -24.51 -5.70
C GLU A 985 22.68 -25.94 -5.88
N LYS A 986 22.63 -26.73 -4.79
CA LYS A 986 21.99 -28.05 -4.75
C LYS A 986 20.53 -28.09 -5.21
N ARG A 987 19.82 -26.96 -5.19
CA ARG A 987 18.39 -26.85 -5.57
C ARG A 987 18.18 -26.40 -7.01
N GLY A 988 19.26 -26.14 -7.77
CA GLY A 988 19.18 -25.78 -9.19
C GLY A 988 18.74 -24.34 -9.41
N GLY A 989 19.61 -23.39 -9.00
CA GLY A 989 19.35 -21.95 -8.98
C GLY A 989 19.04 -21.26 -10.32
N ASN A 990 18.98 -19.93 -10.28
CA ASN A 990 18.42 -19.01 -11.28
C ASN A 990 16.92 -19.20 -11.56
N ARG A 991 16.45 -20.41 -11.92
CA ARG A 991 15.06 -20.67 -12.33
C ARG A 991 14.00 -20.31 -11.26
N GLU A 992 14.34 -20.45 -9.98
CA GLU A 992 13.45 -20.07 -8.90
C GLU A 992 13.47 -18.55 -8.62
N TYR A 993 14.58 -17.87 -8.96
CA TYR A 993 14.77 -16.43 -8.78
C TYR A 993 14.04 -15.62 -9.89
N GLU A 994 14.19 -16.05 -11.14
CA GLU A 994 13.43 -15.52 -12.29
C GLU A 994 11.91 -15.62 -12.07
N ARG A 995 11.46 -16.72 -11.45
CA ARG A 995 10.05 -16.97 -11.10
C ARG A 995 9.50 -16.05 -10.00
N LEU A 996 10.37 -15.44 -9.19
CA LEU A 996 10.00 -14.54 -8.09
C LEU A 996 10.07 -13.04 -8.47
N GLY A 997 10.62 -12.70 -9.65
CA GLY A 997 10.64 -11.31 -10.14
C GLY A 997 11.60 -10.37 -9.40
N CYS A 998 12.62 -10.93 -8.73
CA CYS A 998 13.60 -10.17 -7.97
C CYS A 998 14.64 -9.52 -8.90
N ASN A 999 14.43 -8.23 -9.23
CA ASN A 999 15.35 -7.42 -10.05
C ASN A 999 16.63 -6.97 -9.28
N GLU A 1000 17.25 -7.85 -8.51
CA GLU A 1000 18.62 -7.63 -8.01
C GLU A 1000 19.64 -8.18 -9.02
N ASP A 1001 20.70 -7.42 -9.29
CA ASP A 1001 21.75 -7.85 -10.20
C ASP A 1001 22.55 -9.01 -9.58
N VAL A 1002 22.41 -10.19 -10.19
CA VAL A 1002 23.12 -11.42 -9.82
C VAL A 1002 24.63 -11.25 -9.93
N THR A 1003 25.13 -10.32 -10.75
CA THR A 1003 26.57 -9.98 -10.86
C THR A 1003 27.07 -9.35 -9.57
N GLY A 1004 26.46 -8.25 -9.12
CA GLY A 1004 26.78 -7.60 -7.85
C GLY A 1004 26.50 -8.42 -6.59
N LEU A 1005 25.77 -9.55 -6.69
CA LEU A 1005 25.68 -10.56 -5.62
C LEU A 1005 26.89 -11.52 -5.64
N ARG A 1006 27.29 -12.01 -6.82
CA ARG A 1006 28.46 -12.89 -7.00
C ARG A 1006 29.76 -12.20 -6.60
N GLU A 1007 29.93 -10.92 -6.92
CA GLU A 1007 31.10 -10.13 -6.52
C GLU A 1007 31.26 -10.07 -4.99
N ARG A 1008 30.15 -9.90 -4.25
CA ARG A 1008 30.17 -9.91 -2.78
C ARG A 1008 30.55 -11.28 -2.23
N ILE A 1009 30.06 -12.36 -2.84
CA ILE A 1009 30.43 -13.74 -2.45
C ILE A 1009 31.93 -13.98 -2.68
N ALA A 1010 32.47 -13.61 -3.84
CA ALA A 1010 33.90 -13.75 -4.13
C ALA A 1010 34.79 -12.95 -3.16
N ILE A 1011 34.34 -11.75 -2.74
CA ILE A 1011 35.00 -10.95 -1.70
C ILE A 1011 34.95 -11.66 -0.33
N MET A 1012 33.83 -12.30 0.02
CA MET A 1012 33.70 -13.07 1.27
C MET A 1012 34.54 -14.35 1.28
N GLU A 1013 34.61 -15.07 0.16
CA GLU A 1013 35.47 -16.26 0.01
C GLU A 1013 36.94 -15.88 0.17
N ALA A 1014 37.41 -14.85 -0.54
CA ALA A 1014 38.78 -14.35 -0.40
C ALA A 1014 39.10 -13.86 1.04
N ALA A 1015 38.14 -13.24 1.72
CA ALA A 1015 38.31 -12.85 3.13
C ALA A 1015 38.39 -14.06 4.08
N SER A 1016 37.62 -15.12 3.80
CA SER A 1016 37.65 -16.37 4.56
C SER A 1016 38.97 -17.14 4.34
N GLU A 1017 39.53 -17.13 3.14
CA GLU A 1017 40.85 -17.75 2.87
C GLU A 1017 41.98 -16.99 3.60
N ILE A 1018 41.98 -15.65 3.54
CA ILE A 1018 42.97 -14.83 4.27
C ILE A 1018 42.86 -15.03 5.79
N SER A 1019 41.66 -15.28 6.32
CA SER A 1019 41.42 -15.58 7.74
C SER A 1019 41.70 -17.05 8.13
N ALA A 1020 42.07 -17.91 7.18
CA ALA A 1020 42.48 -19.30 7.42
C ALA A 1020 43.98 -19.55 7.13
N ILE A 1021 44.68 -18.54 6.59
CA ILE A 1021 46.13 -18.53 6.32
C ILE A 1021 46.90 -17.77 7.42
N ASN A 1022 46.21 -16.90 8.17
CA ASN A 1022 46.69 -16.16 9.34
C ASN A 1022 46.42 -16.89 10.65
#